data_AF-A0A6I9Q857-F1
#
_entry.id   AF-A0A6I9Q857-F1
#
_cell.length_a   1.000
_cell.length_b   1.000
_cell.length_c   1.000
_cell.angle_alpha   90.00
_cell.angle_beta   90.00
_cell.angle_gamma   90.00
#
_symmetry.space_group_name_H-M   'P 1'
#
loop_
_entity.id
_entity.type
_entity.pdbx_description
1 polymer ?
#
loop_
_entity_poly.entity_id
_entity_poly.type
_entity_poly.pdbx_seq_one_letter_code
_entity_poly.pdbx_strand_id
1 'polypeptide(L)'
;MAQEVLDDDAVLSDIDDDDDTNPAPASSGQPLSTADDRRVHNLLAELEQERRVRKAAEDELSRLQSTHNRLKAFAQDVIRKRDDALREKEDGARSAAQVAGELAEAVRLKDEALRQKDALRSEMESAAQMLVSGIEKVSGKVADFKNFSAGGLPRSEKHTGMPAVAYGVVKRADEIVKELVKQIDAAARSRDAAREQVEQRNYEIAIEVSELEATIGGLREEVSKKGSEIEKLEKLVAERDAKIYIWGRENSELRQFREDFYSKSRSLETKIELQRPLLIDLLNHMSKAYEQIYDIIQIADARTLDQSELLDSLSMGKQLDVDLNLRTLLEASISIYKLAKVAVDKLREKMEEKGQETRALSDKVAELLVEKRHIGTLLRSTLSSKTDKVLQMAENGLREAGIDLRLNGHGRHGVEEREEDEVYTLAGALQNIVKASQLEIVKLQHLVEALRAETSLLKAYVDSQTKEIAQQKQQIKELKEKEQMANESVEGLMMDIVAAEEEIVRWKTAAEQEAAAGRAVEQEFLAQLSTLRQELDEAKQALIDSENKVKFKEETAAAAMAARDAAEKSLRLADLRSTRLRERLEELMQQLEKSENTNDSRNQNSHRYVCWPWQWLGLNFLRYNTDTQGSPNEMELSEPLI
;
A
#
# COMPACT_ATOMS: atom_id res chain seq x y z
N MET A 1 33.03 26.49 -16.04
CA MET A 1 32.97 25.54 -17.16
C MET A 1 31.74 25.88 -17.97
N ALA A 2 31.84 25.93 -19.29
CA ALA A 2 30.76 26.33 -20.17
C ALA A 2 30.28 25.13 -20.99
N GLN A 3 28.96 25.00 -21.12
CA GLN A 3 28.27 24.27 -22.19
C GLN A 3 26.78 24.61 -22.07
N GLU A 4 26.00 24.85 -23.11
CA GLU A 4 26.16 25.32 -24.49
C GLU A 4 24.69 25.46 -24.95
N VAL A 5 24.30 26.60 -25.51
CA VAL A 5 22.91 26.85 -25.92
C VAL A 5 22.77 26.51 -27.39
N LEU A 6 21.76 25.71 -27.73
CA LEU A 6 21.27 25.57 -29.09
C LEU A 6 19.74 25.66 -29.07
N ASP A 7 19.24 26.82 -29.47
CA ASP A 7 17.90 26.97 -30.04
C ASP A 7 17.93 26.40 -31.46
N ASP A 8 16.93 25.62 -31.86
CA ASP A 8 16.68 25.29 -33.27
C ASP A 8 15.20 25.54 -33.57
N ASP A 9 14.96 26.65 -34.28
CA ASP A 9 13.66 27.16 -34.69
C ASP A 9 13.41 26.77 -36.16
N ALA A 10 12.60 25.72 -36.37
CA ALA A 10 12.40 25.10 -37.68
C ALA A 10 10.93 25.17 -38.13
N VAL A 11 10.54 26.34 -38.61
CA VAL A 11 9.28 26.55 -39.33
C VAL A 11 9.32 25.77 -40.65
N LEU A 12 8.46 24.75 -40.79
CA LEU A 12 8.20 24.10 -42.08
C LEU A 12 6.90 24.63 -42.67
N SER A 13 7.03 25.33 -43.79
CA SER A 13 5.94 25.92 -44.56
C SER A 13 5.22 24.90 -45.42
N ASP A 14 3.93 25.15 -45.67
CA ASP A 14 3.15 24.48 -46.71
C ASP A 14 3.87 24.55 -48.08
N ILE A 15 3.77 23.45 -48.83
CA ILE A 15 4.00 23.44 -50.28
C ILE A 15 2.84 22.65 -50.91
N ASP A 16 1.88 23.41 -51.43
CA ASP A 16 0.91 22.93 -52.41
C ASP A 16 1.58 23.06 -53.79
N ASP A 17 1.85 21.93 -54.45
CA ASP A 17 2.20 21.88 -55.87
C ASP A 17 1.06 21.17 -56.63
N ASP A 18 0.16 21.99 -57.19
CA ASP A 18 -0.83 21.59 -58.19
C ASP A 18 -0.21 21.56 -59.60
N ASP A 19 -0.89 20.87 -60.52
CA ASP A 19 -0.61 20.76 -61.98
C ASP A 19 0.72 20.10 -62.41
N ASP A 20 0.61 18.97 -63.13
CA ASP A 20 0.75 19.10 -64.59
C ASP A 20 0.08 17.96 -65.38
N THR A 21 -0.62 18.32 -66.45
CA THR A 21 -1.29 17.40 -67.37
C THR A 21 -0.48 17.17 -68.63
N ASN A 22 -0.21 15.92 -69.02
CA ASN A 22 -0.32 15.54 -70.44
C ASN A 22 -0.43 14.00 -70.67
N PRO A 23 -1.10 13.55 -71.75
CA PRO A 23 -1.42 12.14 -71.97
C PRO A 23 -0.62 11.47 -73.12
N ALA A 24 -0.96 10.19 -73.37
CA ALA A 24 -0.73 9.38 -74.58
C ALA A 24 0.58 8.54 -74.66
N PRO A 25 0.63 7.47 -75.49
CA PRO A 25 -0.43 6.45 -75.66
C PRO A 25 0.07 4.99 -75.81
N ALA A 26 -0.92 4.07 -75.74
CA ALA A 26 -1.01 2.79 -76.48
C ALA A 26 -0.41 1.48 -75.93
N SER A 27 -1.23 0.43 -76.12
CA SER A 27 -0.87 -0.98 -76.41
C SER A 27 -0.49 -1.93 -75.27
N SER A 28 -1.50 -2.48 -74.61
CA SER A 28 -1.82 -3.91 -74.82
C SER A 28 -3.28 -4.20 -74.48
N GLY A 29 -3.98 -4.92 -75.36
CA GLY A 29 -5.39 -5.25 -75.17
C GLY A 29 -5.56 -6.62 -74.53
N GLN A 30 -6.05 -6.65 -73.28
CA GLN A 30 -6.86 -7.75 -72.76
C GLN A 30 -8.10 -7.14 -72.10
N PRO A 31 -9.30 -7.73 -72.27
CA PRO A 31 -10.45 -7.30 -71.49
C PRO A 31 -10.18 -7.69 -70.04
N LEU A 32 -10.00 -6.69 -69.17
CA LEU A 32 -9.85 -6.93 -67.74
C LEU A 32 -11.08 -7.70 -67.26
N SER A 33 -10.85 -8.77 -66.49
CA SER A 33 -11.97 -9.49 -65.90
C SER A 33 -12.66 -8.54 -64.93
N THR A 34 -13.99 -8.63 -64.79
CA THR A 34 -14.72 -7.87 -63.75
C THR A 34 -14.26 -8.22 -62.33
N ALA A 35 -13.46 -9.28 -62.17
CA ALA A 35 -12.75 -9.62 -60.94
C ALA A 35 -11.52 -8.73 -60.66
N ASP A 36 -10.83 -8.23 -61.69
CA ASP A 36 -9.58 -7.47 -61.56
C ASP A 36 -9.86 -6.00 -61.23
N ASP A 37 -10.84 -5.36 -61.88
CA ASP A 37 -11.33 -4.02 -61.50
C ASP A 37 -11.83 -4.00 -60.05
N ARG A 38 -12.49 -5.08 -59.61
CA ARG A 38 -12.92 -5.26 -58.21
C ARG A 38 -11.75 -5.40 -57.26
N ARG A 39 -10.65 -6.07 -57.65
CA ARG A 39 -9.43 -6.15 -56.84
C ARG A 39 -8.76 -4.78 -56.71
N VAL A 40 -8.66 -4.02 -57.80
CA VAL A 40 -8.09 -2.66 -57.75
C VAL A 40 -8.95 -1.75 -56.87
N HIS A 41 -10.28 -1.79 -56.98
CA HIS A 41 -11.17 -1.02 -56.10
C HIS A 41 -11.05 -1.43 -54.63
N ASN A 42 -10.93 -2.72 -54.32
CA ASN A 42 -10.74 -3.19 -52.94
C ASN A 42 -9.38 -2.72 -52.37
N LEU A 43 -8.29 -2.83 -53.14
CA LEU A 43 -6.97 -2.37 -52.72
C LEU A 43 -6.92 -0.85 -52.50
N LEU A 44 -7.61 -0.06 -53.33
CA LEU A 44 -7.77 1.38 -53.10
C LEU A 44 -8.58 1.66 -51.82
N ALA A 45 -9.63 0.90 -51.54
CA ALA A 45 -10.41 1.04 -50.31
C ALA A 45 -9.61 0.63 -49.05
N GLU A 46 -8.76 -0.40 -49.14
CA GLU A 46 -7.85 -0.82 -48.07
C GLU A 46 -6.77 0.25 -47.80
N LEU A 47 -6.15 0.82 -48.84
CA LEU A 47 -5.14 1.87 -48.72
C LEU A 47 -5.74 3.20 -48.20
N GLU A 48 -6.97 3.52 -48.62
CA GLU A 48 -7.75 4.64 -48.08
C GLU A 48 -8.07 4.43 -46.59
N GLN A 49 -8.40 3.20 -46.18
CA GLN A 49 -8.63 2.84 -44.79
C GLN A 49 -7.34 2.87 -43.95
N GLU A 50 -6.22 2.38 -44.49
CA GLU A 50 -4.90 2.47 -43.87
C GLU A 50 -4.51 3.93 -43.60
N ARG A 51 -4.68 4.81 -44.59
CA ARG A 51 -4.44 6.26 -44.44
C ARG A 51 -5.29 6.89 -43.33
N ARG A 52 -6.56 6.48 -43.18
CA ARG A 52 -7.43 6.97 -42.09
C ARG A 52 -6.98 6.48 -40.73
N VAL A 53 -6.63 5.20 -40.61
CA VAL A 53 -6.10 4.62 -39.35
C VAL A 53 -4.77 5.27 -38.98
N ARG A 54 -3.90 5.50 -39.95
CA ARG A 54 -2.62 6.18 -39.74
C ARG A 54 -2.81 7.62 -39.24
N LYS A 55 -3.68 8.39 -39.89
CA LYS A 55 -3.99 9.76 -39.45
C LYS A 55 -4.58 9.79 -38.03
N ALA A 56 -5.49 8.87 -37.71
CA ALA A 56 -6.02 8.75 -36.35
C ALA A 56 -4.93 8.45 -35.31
N ALA A 57 -3.97 7.58 -35.64
CA ALA A 57 -2.82 7.29 -34.78
C ALA A 57 -1.86 8.49 -34.62
N GLU A 58 -1.65 9.28 -35.68
CA GLU A 58 -0.84 10.51 -35.65
C GLU A 58 -1.54 11.64 -34.84
N ASP A 59 -2.87 11.75 -34.92
CA ASP A 59 -3.69 12.63 -34.08
C ASP A 59 -3.66 12.20 -32.60
N GLU A 60 -3.73 10.90 -32.30
CA GLU A 60 -3.59 10.39 -30.93
C GLU A 60 -2.17 10.55 -30.37
N LEU A 61 -1.13 10.35 -31.17
CA LEU A 61 0.25 10.63 -30.79
C LEU A 61 0.42 12.11 -30.41
N SER A 62 -0.09 13.02 -31.24
CA SER A 62 -0.07 14.47 -30.99
C SER A 62 -0.81 14.83 -29.70
N ARG A 63 -1.95 14.19 -29.45
CA ARG A 63 -2.71 14.34 -28.21
C ARG A 63 -1.95 13.84 -26.99
N LEU A 64 -1.31 12.66 -27.06
CA LEU A 64 -0.48 12.10 -25.99
C LEU A 64 0.77 12.95 -25.72
N GLN A 65 1.39 13.50 -26.76
CA GLN A 65 2.51 14.44 -26.61
C GLN A 65 2.07 15.73 -25.91
N SER A 66 0.88 16.23 -26.20
CA SER A 66 0.31 17.40 -25.50
C SER A 66 0.03 17.13 -24.01
N THR A 67 -0.49 15.95 -23.65
CA THR A 67 -0.75 15.58 -22.25
C THR A 67 0.55 15.31 -21.50
N HIS A 68 1.54 14.68 -22.14
CA HIS A 68 2.88 14.50 -21.59
C HIS A 68 3.56 15.84 -21.29
N ASN A 69 3.53 16.79 -22.24
CA ASN A 69 4.10 18.13 -22.03
C ASN A 69 3.40 18.88 -20.89
N ARG A 70 2.07 18.77 -20.77
CA ARG A 70 1.31 19.35 -19.66
C ARG A 70 1.65 18.70 -18.31
N LEU A 71 1.84 17.38 -18.27
CA LEU A 71 2.27 16.66 -17.07
C LEU A 71 3.71 17.04 -16.66
N LYS A 72 4.61 17.20 -17.63
CA LYS A 72 5.99 17.66 -17.42
C LYS A 72 6.03 19.07 -16.82
N ALA A 73 5.23 20.00 -17.35
CA ALA A 73 5.09 21.35 -16.79
C ALA A 73 4.53 21.31 -15.36
N PHE A 74 3.49 20.51 -15.10
CA PHE A 74 2.94 20.34 -13.76
C PHE A 74 3.97 19.77 -12.77
N ALA A 75 4.76 18.76 -13.17
CA ALA A 75 5.81 18.21 -12.33
C ALA A 75 6.91 19.25 -12.00
N GLN A 76 7.30 20.07 -12.98
CA GLN A 76 8.25 21.17 -12.77
C GLN A 76 7.71 22.23 -11.80
N ASP A 77 6.43 22.61 -11.90
CA ASP A 77 5.76 23.52 -10.97
C ASP A 77 5.69 22.96 -9.54
N VAL A 78 5.46 21.65 -9.38
CA VAL A 78 5.45 20.99 -8.06
C VAL A 78 6.85 20.98 -7.44
N ILE A 79 7.88 20.67 -8.22
CA ILE A 79 9.29 20.73 -7.77
C ILE A 79 9.65 22.16 -7.36
N ARG A 80 9.29 23.17 -8.18
CA ARG A 80 9.55 24.58 -7.88
C ARG A 80 8.89 25.01 -6.57
N LYS A 81 7.62 24.68 -6.35
CA LYS A 81 6.90 24.98 -5.11
C LYS A 81 7.51 24.32 -3.87
N ARG A 82 8.02 23.08 -4.00
CA ARG A 82 8.78 22.40 -2.94
C ARG A 82 10.05 23.18 -2.60
N ASP A 83 10.80 23.59 -3.63
CA ASP A 83 12.09 24.26 -3.45
C ASP A 83 11.92 25.70 -2.89
N ASP A 84 10.83 26.39 -3.28
CA ASP A 84 10.42 27.67 -2.68
C ASP A 84 10.04 27.49 -1.20
N ALA A 85 9.23 26.48 -0.85
CA ALA A 85 8.87 26.19 0.54
C ALA A 85 10.07 25.76 1.41
N LEU A 86 11.07 25.08 0.83
CA LEU A 86 12.33 24.78 1.52
C LEU A 86 13.13 26.05 1.81
N ARG A 87 13.22 26.99 0.85
CA ARG A 87 13.85 28.30 1.08
C ARG A 87 13.16 29.10 2.18
N GLU A 88 11.82 29.20 2.16
CA GLU A 88 11.05 29.87 3.22
C GLU A 88 11.31 29.24 4.60
N LYS A 89 11.41 27.90 4.67
CA LYS A 89 11.76 27.19 5.90
C LYS A 89 13.19 27.49 6.37
N GLU A 90 14.16 27.54 5.47
CA GLU A 90 15.54 27.91 5.81
C GLU A 90 15.66 29.35 6.31
N ASP A 91 15.00 30.31 5.65
CA ASP A 91 15.02 31.71 6.08
C ASP A 91 14.24 31.93 7.38
N GLY A 92 13.16 31.18 7.60
CA GLY A 92 12.49 31.09 8.90
C GLY A 92 13.40 30.53 10.00
N ALA A 93 14.19 29.49 9.71
CA ALA A 93 15.16 28.92 10.65
C ALA A 93 16.33 29.89 10.95
N ARG A 94 16.83 30.62 9.95
CA ARG A 94 17.84 31.69 10.12
C ARG A 94 17.30 32.82 11.01
N SER A 95 16.07 33.26 10.77
CA SER A 95 15.39 34.29 11.57
C SER A 95 15.19 33.83 13.01
N ALA A 96 14.75 32.58 13.23
CA ALA A 96 14.61 32.00 14.56
C ALA A 96 15.95 31.88 15.29
N ALA A 97 17.03 31.51 14.59
CA ALA A 97 18.38 31.46 15.16
C ALA A 97 18.90 32.86 15.54
N GLN A 98 18.60 33.89 14.74
CA GLN A 98 18.93 35.27 15.08
C GLN A 98 18.19 35.72 16.35
N VAL A 99 16.87 35.51 16.43
CA VAL A 99 16.06 35.85 17.61
C VAL A 99 16.52 35.08 18.85
N ALA A 100 16.93 33.82 18.71
CA ALA A 100 17.52 33.05 19.81
C ALA A 100 18.87 33.61 20.27
N GLY A 101 19.70 34.13 19.35
CA GLY A 101 20.93 34.86 19.66
C GLY A 101 20.66 36.16 20.41
N GLU A 102 19.75 36.99 19.90
CA GLU A 102 19.32 38.25 20.54
C GLU A 102 18.75 38.00 21.94
N LEU A 103 17.96 36.94 22.13
CA LEU A 103 17.45 36.52 23.44
C LEU A 103 18.58 36.07 24.39
N ALA A 104 19.58 35.33 23.89
CA ALA A 104 20.73 34.93 24.69
C ALA A 104 21.59 36.14 25.12
N GLU A 105 21.76 37.13 24.24
CA GLU A 105 22.42 38.38 24.59
C GLU A 105 21.59 39.20 25.60
N ALA A 106 20.27 39.28 25.44
CA ALA A 106 19.38 39.94 26.39
C ALA A 106 19.40 39.27 27.78
N VAL A 107 19.44 37.93 27.85
CA VAL A 107 19.63 37.19 29.11
C VAL A 107 20.99 37.51 29.72
N ARG A 108 22.08 37.54 28.93
CA ARG A 108 23.42 37.90 29.43
C ARG A 108 23.46 39.33 29.97
N LEU A 109 22.82 40.29 29.28
CA LEU A 109 22.70 41.68 29.73
C LEU A 109 21.86 41.81 31.00
N LYS A 110 20.78 41.03 31.12
CA LYS A 110 19.95 40.95 32.34
C LYS A 110 20.74 40.37 33.52
N ASP A 111 21.52 39.31 33.31
CA ASP A 111 22.36 38.70 34.36
C ASP A 111 23.46 39.65 34.82
N GLU A 112 24.07 40.41 33.89
CA GLU A 112 25.05 41.44 34.21
C GLU A 112 24.39 42.62 34.95
N ALA A 113 23.22 43.08 34.52
CA ALA A 113 22.43 44.09 35.24
C ALA A 113 21.98 43.61 36.62
N LEU A 114 21.69 42.31 36.80
CA LEU A 114 21.40 41.71 38.11
C LEU A 114 22.64 41.70 39.00
N ARG A 115 23.81 41.31 38.49
CA ARG A 115 25.09 41.40 39.22
C ARG A 115 25.41 42.83 39.63
N GLN A 116 25.22 43.80 38.73
CA GLN A 116 25.40 45.22 39.03
C GLN A 116 24.39 45.72 40.06
N LYS A 117 23.12 45.30 39.97
CA LYS A 117 22.08 45.63 40.95
C LYS A 117 22.37 45.01 42.32
N ASP A 118 22.90 43.78 42.38
CA ASP A 118 23.26 43.13 43.65
C ASP A 118 24.57 43.69 44.23
N ALA A 119 25.53 44.11 43.39
CA ALA A 119 26.70 44.88 43.82
C ALA A 119 26.30 46.26 44.36
N LEU A 120 25.46 47.02 43.64
CA LEU A 120 24.87 48.27 44.09
C LEU A 120 24.00 48.08 45.34
N ARG A 121 23.35 46.92 45.51
CA ARG A 121 22.61 46.57 46.72
C ARG A 121 23.55 46.33 47.89
N SER A 122 24.67 45.62 47.69
CA SER A 122 25.70 45.43 48.71
C SER A 122 26.39 46.74 49.08
N GLU A 123 26.68 47.61 48.10
CA GLU A 123 27.15 48.97 48.32
C GLU A 123 26.09 49.83 49.02
N MET A 124 24.81 49.69 48.69
CA MET A 124 23.71 50.40 49.36
C MET A 124 23.44 49.85 50.75
N GLU A 125 23.65 48.57 51.03
CA GLU A 125 23.56 47.96 52.36
C GLU A 125 24.77 48.36 53.22
N SER A 126 25.97 48.42 52.63
CA SER A 126 27.18 48.98 53.25
C SER A 126 27.02 50.48 53.52
N ALA A 127 26.51 51.23 52.55
CA ALA A 127 26.19 52.65 52.70
C ALA A 127 25.02 52.86 53.66
N ALA A 128 24.05 51.95 53.76
CA ALA A 128 22.98 51.97 54.75
C ALA A 128 23.52 51.63 56.15
N GLN A 129 24.46 50.71 56.30
CA GLN A 129 25.16 50.47 57.57
C GLN A 129 26.04 51.65 57.96
N MET A 130 26.71 52.30 57.00
CA MET A 130 27.43 53.56 57.22
C MET A 130 26.50 54.75 57.45
N LEU A 131 25.28 54.75 56.90
CA LEU A 131 24.24 55.74 57.15
C LEU A 131 23.47 55.45 58.43
N VAL A 132 23.39 54.21 58.93
CA VAL A 132 22.79 53.87 60.22
C VAL A 132 23.80 54.11 61.32
N SER A 133 25.05 53.66 61.20
CA SER A 133 26.15 54.12 62.07
C SER A 133 26.35 55.63 61.94
N GLY A 134 26.13 56.16 60.75
CA GLY A 134 26.07 57.58 60.44
C GLY A 134 24.96 58.26 61.21
N ILE A 135 23.71 57.78 61.13
CA ILE A 135 22.50 58.25 61.82
C ILE A 135 22.53 57.96 63.31
N GLU A 136 23.34 57.04 63.83
CA GLU A 136 23.57 56.90 65.28
C GLU A 136 24.57 57.95 65.76
N LYS A 137 25.69 58.13 65.04
CA LYS A 137 26.65 59.22 65.28
C LYS A 137 26.07 60.60 64.98
N VAL A 138 25.08 60.69 64.10
CA VAL A 138 24.39 61.91 63.68
C VAL A 138 23.18 62.11 64.56
N SER A 139 22.36 61.13 64.95
CA SER A 139 21.30 61.26 65.97
C SER A 139 21.89 61.68 67.32
N GLY A 140 23.00 61.05 67.73
CA GLY A 140 23.81 61.49 68.87
C GLY A 140 24.46 62.89 68.72
N LYS A 141 24.40 63.51 67.53
CA LYS A 141 24.78 64.91 67.25
C LYS A 141 23.62 65.79 66.78
N VAL A 142 22.43 65.22 66.53
CA VAL A 142 21.22 65.84 65.94
C VAL A 142 20.14 66.02 66.99
N ALA A 143 20.28 65.36 68.14
CA ALA A 143 19.87 65.95 69.42
C ALA A 143 20.30 67.44 69.53
N ASP A 144 21.44 67.82 68.92
CA ASP A 144 21.95 69.19 68.87
C ASP A 144 21.76 69.94 67.53
N PHE A 145 21.18 69.34 66.48
CA PHE A 145 21.04 70.06 65.20
C PHE A 145 19.84 71.00 65.16
N LYS A 146 20.18 72.28 65.30
CA LYS A 146 19.37 73.45 64.92
C LYS A 146 18.06 73.65 65.69
N ASN A 147 18.15 73.35 66.98
CA ASN A 147 17.57 74.22 67.99
C ASN A 147 17.85 75.72 67.66
N PHE A 148 16.81 76.50 67.33
CA PHE A 148 16.87 77.96 67.46
C PHE A 148 17.19 78.39 68.92
N SER A 149 17.08 77.46 69.86
CA SER A 149 17.35 77.55 71.30
C SER A 149 18.84 77.74 71.68
N ALA A 150 19.80 77.35 70.82
CA ALA A 150 21.22 77.22 71.20
C ALA A 150 22.01 78.55 71.18
N GLY A 151 21.43 79.62 70.65
CA GLY A 151 21.97 80.97 70.73
C GLY A 151 20.83 81.95 70.91
N GLY A 152 21.00 82.95 71.79
CA GLY A 152 19.99 83.98 72.03
C GLY A 152 19.68 84.83 70.79
N LEU A 153 18.75 85.77 70.92
CA LEU A 153 18.41 86.71 69.85
C LEU A 153 19.68 87.37 69.27
N PRO A 154 19.87 87.37 67.93
CA PRO A 154 21.04 87.95 67.28
C PRO A 154 21.30 89.39 67.77
N ARG A 155 22.43 89.60 68.45
CA ARG A 155 22.77 90.91 69.01
C ARG A 155 23.25 91.85 67.91
N SER A 156 22.82 93.11 67.99
CA SER A 156 23.34 94.19 67.16
C SER A 156 24.40 94.96 67.93
N GLU A 157 25.57 95.19 67.35
CA GLU A 157 26.59 96.07 67.94
C GLU A 157 26.17 97.55 67.91
N LYS A 158 25.17 97.91 67.10
CA LYS A 158 24.70 99.29 66.90
C LYS A 158 23.53 99.70 67.80
N HIS A 159 22.95 98.78 68.56
CA HIS A 159 21.71 99.01 69.33
C HIS A 159 21.79 98.36 70.71
N THR A 160 21.29 99.03 71.75
CA THR A 160 21.23 98.52 73.13
C THR A 160 19.82 98.61 73.69
N GLY A 161 19.46 97.74 74.63
CA GLY A 161 18.10 97.67 75.19
C GLY A 161 17.05 97.13 74.20
N MET A 162 15.80 97.60 74.30
CA MET A 162 14.66 97.11 73.51
C MET A 162 14.87 97.10 71.97
N PRO A 163 15.50 98.11 71.33
CA PRO A 163 15.79 98.07 69.90
C PRO A 163 16.71 96.90 69.47
N ALA A 164 17.63 96.47 70.34
CA ALA A 164 18.48 95.31 70.07
C ALA A 164 17.70 93.99 70.06
N VAL A 165 16.72 93.87 70.97
CA VAL A 165 15.78 92.74 71.03
C VAL A 165 14.93 92.71 69.76
N ALA A 166 14.37 93.84 69.34
CA ALA A 166 13.58 93.95 68.11
C ALA A 166 14.39 93.56 66.86
N TYR A 167 15.63 94.05 66.72
CA TYR A 167 16.52 93.64 65.63
C TYR A 167 16.77 92.12 65.61
N GLY A 168 17.06 91.53 66.78
CA GLY A 168 17.26 90.09 66.91
C GLY A 168 16.02 89.28 66.55
N VAL A 169 14.81 89.75 66.90
CA VAL A 169 13.55 89.10 66.54
C VAL A 169 13.34 89.15 65.03
N VAL A 170 13.51 90.31 64.40
CA VAL A 170 13.34 90.48 62.95
C VAL A 170 14.36 89.64 62.17
N LYS A 171 15.64 89.65 62.57
CA LYS A 171 16.68 88.84 61.91
C LYS A 171 16.41 87.34 62.05
N ARG A 172 15.98 86.88 63.22
CA ARG A 172 15.58 85.49 63.45
C ARG A 172 14.36 85.09 62.63
N ALA A 173 13.38 85.97 62.50
CA ALA A 173 12.20 85.74 61.66
C ALA A 173 12.58 85.62 60.17
N ASP A 174 13.47 86.48 59.68
CA ASP A 174 14.03 86.40 58.32
C ASP A 174 14.84 85.09 58.08
N GLU A 175 15.65 84.66 59.07
CA GLU A 175 16.34 83.37 59.04
C GLU A 175 15.37 82.18 59.02
N ILE A 176 14.29 82.22 59.81
CA ILE A 176 13.21 81.22 59.81
C ILE A 176 12.51 81.19 58.45
N VAL A 177 12.11 82.35 57.91
CA VAL A 177 11.43 82.45 56.60
C VAL A 177 12.33 81.91 55.48
N LYS A 178 13.63 82.23 55.49
CA LYS A 178 14.59 81.70 54.52
C LYS A 178 14.78 80.18 54.62
N GLU A 179 14.75 79.61 55.82
CA GLU A 179 14.82 78.16 56.00
C GLU A 179 13.49 77.48 55.58
N LEU A 180 12.34 78.07 55.90
CA LEU A 180 11.03 77.58 55.46
C LEU A 180 10.90 77.60 53.92
N VAL A 181 11.33 78.68 53.26
CA VAL A 181 11.36 78.75 51.78
C VAL A 181 12.27 77.67 51.21
N LYS A 182 13.47 77.45 51.75
CA LYS A 182 14.35 76.34 51.33
C LYS A 182 13.71 74.97 51.50
N GLN A 183 12.98 74.74 52.59
CA GLN A 183 12.25 73.49 52.83
C GLN A 183 11.09 73.32 51.86
N ILE A 184 10.34 74.38 51.56
CA ILE A 184 9.28 74.38 50.55
C ILE A 184 9.86 74.09 49.15
N ASP A 185 10.96 74.74 48.77
CA ASP A 185 11.64 74.50 47.48
C ASP A 185 12.21 73.07 47.39
N ALA A 186 12.74 72.52 48.49
CA ALA A 186 13.20 71.14 48.56
C ALA A 186 12.04 70.14 48.43
N ALA A 187 10.93 70.38 49.12
CA ALA A 187 9.72 69.57 49.04
C ALA A 187 9.06 69.65 47.65
N ALA A 188 9.03 70.83 47.03
CA ALA A 188 8.55 71.03 45.66
C ALA A 188 9.39 70.23 44.66
N ARG A 189 10.73 70.38 44.69
CA ARG A 189 11.64 69.58 43.85
C ARG A 189 11.49 68.08 44.07
N SER A 190 11.36 67.63 45.32
CA SER A 190 11.16 66.20 45.63
C SER A 190 9.82 65.67 45.10
N ARG A 191 8.75 66.47 45.15
CA ARG A 191 7.43 66.12 44.60
C ARG A 191 7.46 66.09 43.08
N ASP A 192 8.13 67.04 42.45
CA ASP A 192 8.18 67.15 41.00
C ASP A 192 9.07 66.04 40.39
N ALA A 193 10.19 65.69 41.03
CA ALA A 193 10.96 64.49 40.69
C ALA A 193 10.15 63.19 40.86
N ALA A 194 9.31 63.09 41.90
CA ALA A 194 8.41 61.94 42.06
C ALA A 194 7.32 61.87 40.98
N ARG A 195 6.88 63.01 40.43
CA ARG A 195 5.97 63.04 39.28
C ARG A 195 6.68 62.60 38.00
N GLU A 196 7.87 63.12 37.72
CA GLU A 196 8.68 62.71 36.58
C GLU A 196 8.93 61.19 36.59
N GLN A 197 9.23 60.61 37.76
CA GLN A 197 9.37 59.16 37.90
C GLN A 197 8.06 58.40 37.62
N VAL A 198 6.91 58.90 38.08
CA VAL A 198 5.59 58.30 37.79
C VAL A 198 5.23 58.44 36.30
N GLU A 199 5.54 59.58 35.68
CA GLU A 199 5.33 59.80 34.24
C GLU A 199 6.20 58.85 33.41
N GLN A 200 7.49 58.70 33.75
CA GLN A 200 8.38 57.69 33.13
C GLN A 200 7.80 56.27 33.24
N ARG A 201 7.36 55.85 34.43
CA ARG A 201 6.71 54.53 34.60
C ARG A 201 5.40 54.40 33.83
N ASN A 202 4.61 55.47 33.69
CA ASN A 202 3.40 55.45 32.88
C ASN A 202 3.72 55.28 31.38
N TYR A 203 4.81 55.87 30.88
CA TYR A 203 5.28 55.65 29.51
C TYR A 203 5.80 54.22 29.30
N GLU A 204 6.58 53.67 30.24
CA GLU A 204 7.02 52.27 30.21
C GLU A 204 5.81 51.31 30.13
N ILE A 205 4.83 51.48 31.02
CA ILE A 205 3.60 50.66 31.04
C ILE A 205 2.81 50.82 29.72
N ALA A 206 2.74 52.01 29.14
CA ALA A 206 2.03 52.22 27.88
C ALA A 206 2.70 51.49 26.69
N ILE A 207 4.03 51.38 26.69
CA ILE A 207 4.80 50.61 25.69
C ILE A 207 4.55 49.12 25.90
N GLU A 208 4.72 48.61 27.13
CA GLU A 208 4.45 47.19 27.48
C GLU A 208 3.02 46.77 27.11
N VAL A 209 2.02 47.60 27.40
CA VAL A 209 0.62 47.35 27.02
C VAL A 209 0.44 47.33 25.49
N SER A 210 1.09 48.24 24.76
CA SER A 210 1.01 48.27 23.28
C SER A 210 1.63 47.01 22.65
N GLU A 211 2.74 46.52 23.19
CA GLU A 211 3.40 45.27 22.76
C GLU A 211 2.52 44.04 23.06
N LEU A 212 1.90 44.01 24.25
CA LEU A 212 0.95 42.96 24.61
C LEU A 212 -0.32 42.98 23.73
N GLU A 213 -0.85 44.16 23.40
CA GLU A 213 -1.98 44.28 22.48
C GLU A 213 -1.63 43.83 21.06
N ALA A 214 -0.43 44.16 20.56
CA ALA A 214 0.06 43.70 19.26
C ALA A 214 0.23 42.17 19.20
N THR A 215 0.83 41.56 20.24
CA THR A 215 0.98 40.09 20.31
C THR A 215 -0.37 39.38 20.46
N ILE A 216 -1.31 39.92 21.23
CA ILE A 216 -2.70 39.43 21.31
C ILE A 216 -3.41 39.55 19.95
N GLY A 217 -3.17 40.63 19.19
CA GLY A 217 -3.66 40.80 17.82
C GLY A 217 -3.20 39.68 16.90
N GLY A 218 -1.89 39.48 16.79
CA GLY A 218 -1.31 38.41 15.95
C GLY A 218 -1.80 37.00 16.34
N LEU A 219 -1.87 36.70 17.64
CA LEU A 219 -2.40 35.41 18.12
C LEU A 219 -3.89 35.21 17.75
N ARG A 220 -4.71 36.27 17.72
CA ARG A 220 -6.11 36.17 17.27
C ARG A 220 -6.22 35.89 15.78
N GLU A 221 -5.38 36.52 14.96
CA GLU A 221 -5.33 36.26 13.51
C GLU A 221 -4.87 34.82 13.23
N GLU A 222 -3.84 34.33 13.93
CA GLU A 222 -3.42 32.93 13.83
C GLU A 222 -4.53 31.95 14.22
N VAL A 223 -5.23 32.20 15.33
CA VAL A 223 -6.35 31.35 15.78
C VAL A 223 -7.49 31.36 14.75
N SER A 224 -7.79 32.52 14.15
CA SER A 224 -8.79 32.63 13.08
C SER A 224 -8.38 31.85 11.83
N LYS A 225 -7.11 31.98 11.40
CA LYS A 225 -6.55 31.23 10.26
C LYS A 225 -6.62 29.72 10.50
N LYS A 226 -6.11 29.25 11.64
CA LYS A 226 -6.13 27.83 12.05
C LYS A 226 -7.56 27.30 12.16
N GLY A 227 -8.50 28.09 12.68
CA GLY A 227 -9.93 27.76 12.67
C GLY A 227 -10.50 27.52 11.27
N SER A 228 -10.15 28.38 10.30
CA SER A 228 -10.56 28.20 8.90
C SER A 228 -9.92 26.99 8.21
N GLU A 229 -8.75 26.54 8.67
CA GLU A 229 -8.06 25.34 8.18
C GLU A 229 -8.71 24.08 8.77
N ILE A 230 -9.06 24.10 10.06
CA ILE A 230 -9.83 23.02 10.71
C ILE A 230 -11.18 22.82 10.01
N GLU A 231 -11.96 23.88 9.77
CA GLU A 231 -13.27 23.76 9.10
C GLU A 231 -13.17 23.17 7.67
N LYS A 232 -12.08 23.45 6.95
CA LYS A 232 -11.79 22.83 5.64
C LYS A 232 -11.46 21.34 5.78
N LEU A 233 -10.66 20.98 6.78
CA LEU A 233 -10.32 19.58 7.06
C LEU A 233 -11.55 18.77 7.51
N GLU A 234 -12.41 19.34 8.35
CA GLU A 234 -13.67 18.71 8.78
C GLU A 234 -14.59 18.41 7.58
N LYS A 235 -14.74 19.35 6.64
CA LYS A 235 -15.49 19.15 5.40
C LYS A 235 -14.88 18.04 4.53
N LEU A 236 -13.56 18.03 4.36
CA LEU A 236 -12.87 16.99 3.62
C LEU A 236 -13.00 15.61 4.28
N VAL A 237 -12.98 15.52 5.61
CA VAL A 237 -13.24 14.28 6.35
C VAL A 237 -14.66 13.80 6.13
N ALA A 238 -15.68 14.66 6.27
CA ALA A 238 -17.08 14.30 6.04
C ALA A 238 -17.34 13.82 4.59
N GLU A 239 -16.70 14.44 3.59
CA GLU A 239 -16.74 13.96 2.20
C GLU A 239 -16.07 12.58 2.01
N ARG A 240 -14.99 12.31 2.74
CA ARG A 240 -14.30 11.01 2.70
C ARG A 240 -15.12 9.93 3.38
N ASP A 241 -15.72 10.21 4.54
CA ASP A 241 -16.61 9.28 5.25
C ASP A 241 -17.84 8.92 4.40
N ALA A 242 -18.42 9.89 3.68
CA ALA A 242 -19.50 9.64 2.74
C ALA A 242 -19.07 8.70 1.59
N LYS A 243 -17.85 8.87 1.05
CA LYS A 243 -17.29 7.97 0.02
C LYS A 243 -16.98 6.58 0.56
N ILE A 244 -16.41 6.48 1.76
CA ILE A 244 -16.14 5.22 2.46
C ILE A 244 -17.45 4.45 2.69
N TYR A 245 -18.53 5.13 3.06
CA TYR A 245 -19.85 4.52 3.22
C TYR A 245 -20.41 3.96 1.89
N ILE A 246 -20.25 4.67 0.77
CA ILE A 246 -20.65 4.19 -0.56
C ILE A 246 -19.83 2.94 -0.96
N TRP A 247 -18.50 3.01 -0.89
CA TRP A 247 -17.63 1.88 -1.20
C TRP A 247 -17.88 0.68 -0.27
N GLY A 248 -18.20 0.91 1.00
CA GLY A 248 -18.59 -0.14 1.95
C GLY A 248 -19.87 -0.88 1.54
N ARG A 249 -20.84 -0.16 0.95
CA ARG A 249 -22.05 -0.75 0.38
C ARG A 249 -21.74 -1.57 -0.88
N GLU A 250 -21.04 -0.98 -1.85
CA GLU A 250 -20.66 -1.65 -3.11
C GLU A 250 -19.86 -2.93 -2.86
N ASN A 251 -18.91 -2.91 -1.93
CA ASN A 251 -18.13 -4.08 -1.52
C ASN A 251 -18.99 -5.15 -0.81
N SER A 252 -20.06 -4.75 -0.13
CA SER A 252 -21.03 -5.69 0.46
C SER A 252 -21.88 -6.37 -0.62
N GLU A 253 -22.33 -5.61 -1.62
CA GLU A 253 -23.08 -6.11 -2.79
C GLU A 253 -22.22 -7.08 -3.64
N LEU A 254 -20.96 -6.71 -3.92
CA LEU A 254 -19.98 -7.58 -4.61
C LEU A 254 -19.70 -8.87 -3.83
N ARG A 255 -19.61 -8.80 -2.50
CA ARG A 255 -19.44 -9.99 -1.64
C ARG A 255 -20.65 -10.92 -1.72
N GLN A 256 -21.87 -10.37 -1.72
CA GLN A 256 -23.09 -11.17 -1.87
C GLN A 256 -23.15 -11.82 -3.26
N PHE A 257 -22.86 -11.07 -4.34
CA PHE A 257 -22.80 -11.61 -5.70
C PHE A 257 -21.77 -12.74 -5.83
N ARG A 258 -20.59 -12.59 -5.19
CA ARG A 258 -19.56 -13.63 -5.14
C ARG A 258 -20.04 -14.90 -4.45
N GLU A 259 -20.75 -14.79 -3.32
CA GLU A 259 -21.32 -15.94 -2.61
C GLU A 259 -22.42 -16.63 -3.43
N ASP A 260 -23.29 -15.85 -4.08
CA ASP A 260 -24.30 -16.36 -5.01
C ASP A 260 -23.64 -17.12 -6.19
N PHE A 261 -22.52 -16.61 -6.72
CA PHE A 261 -21.77 -17.29 -7.77
C PHE A 261 -21.12 -18.59 -7.28
N TYR A 262 -20.51 -18.61 -6.09
CA TYR A 262 -19.97 -19.83 -5.50
C TYR A 262 -21.05 -20.89 -5.24
N SER A 263 -22.23 -20.49 -4.75
CA SER A 263 -23.35 -21.42 -4.53
C SER A 263 -23.83 -22.06 -5.85
N LYS A 264 -23.89 -21.28 -6.93
CA LYS A 264 -24.23 -21.76 -8.29
C LYS A 264 -23.15 -22.70 -8.83
N SER A 265 -21.87 -22.33 -8.72
CA SER A 265 -20.74 -23.16 -9.13
C SER A 265 -20.77 -24.51 -8.42
N ARG A 266 -20.95 -24.52 -7.10
CA ARG A 266 -21.07 -25.75 -6.29
C ARG A 266 -22.30 -26.58 -6.65
N SER A 267 -23.41 -25.95 -7.03
CA SER A 267 -24.60 -26.64 -7.55
C SER A 267 -24.37 -27.30 -8.92
N LEU A 268 -23.53 -26.71 -9.78
CA LEU A 268 -23.13 -27.32 -11.06
C LEU A 268 -22.14 -28.47 -10.84
N GLU A 269 -21.13 -28.28 -10.00
CA GLU A 269 -20.15 -29.30 -9.64
C GLU A 269 -20.81 -30.55 -9.03
N THR A 270 -21.74 -30.37 -8.10
CA THR A 270 -22.54 -31.49 -7.55
C THR A 270 -23.42 -32.19 -8.59
N LYS A 271 -23.94 -31.48 -9.60
CA LYS A 271 -24.66 -32.11 -10.73
C LYS A 271 -23.73 -32.93 -11.63
N ILE A 272 -22.52 -32.45 -11.86
CA ILE A 272 -21.48 -33.16 -12.65
C ILE A 272 -21.07 -34.45 -11.93
N GLU A 273 -20.80 -34.38 -10.62
CA GLU A 273 -20.47 -35.58 -9.83
C GLU A 273 -21.64 -36.58 -9.74
N LEU A 274 -22.89 -36.12 -9.77
CA LEU A 274 -24.07 -37.01 -9.88
C LEU A 274 -24.18 -37.70 -11.26
N GLN A 275 -23.59 -37.14 -12.32
CA GLN A 275 -23.59 -37.74 -13.67
C GLN A 275 -22.40 -38.68 -13.90
N ARG A 276 -21.29 -38.51 -13.19
CA ARG A 276 -20.08 -39.34 -13.34
C ARG A 276 -20.35 -40.87 -13.22
N PRO A 277 -21.18 -41.39 -12.29
CA PRO A 277 -21.51 -42.82 -12.23
C PRO A 277 -22.22 -43.33 -13.50
N LEU A 278 -23.15 -42.55 -14.06
CA LEU A 278 -23.91 -42.94 -15.26
C LEU A 278 -23.01 -43.07 -16.50
N LEU A 279 -21.97 -42.24 -16.61
CA LEU A 279 -20.96 -42.34 -17.66
C LEU A 279 -20.10 -43.60 -17.50
N ILE A 280 -19.68 -43.92 -16.27
CA ILE A 280 -18.94 -45.15 -15.98
C ILE A 280 -19.78 -46.39 -16.32
N ASP A 281 -21.06 -46.39 -15.96
CA ASP A 281 -21.98 -47.47 -16.30
C ASP A 281 -22.15 -47.61 -17.82
N LEU A 282 -22.35 -46.51 -18.55
CA LEU A 282 -22.48 -46.56 -20.01
C LEU A 282 -21.20 -47.07 -20.71
N LEU A 283 -20.03 -46.66 -20.21
CA LEU A 283 -18.73 -47.16 -20.67
C LEU A 283 -18.59 -48.68 -20.46
N ASN A 284 -18.99 -49.19 -19.28
CA ASN A 284 -19.03 -50.63 -19.00
C ASN A 284 -20.00 -51.39 -19.93
N HIS A 285 -21.15 -50.81 -20.28
CA HIS A 285 -22.09 -51.43 -21.22
C HIS A 285 -21.53 -51.49 -22.64
N MET A 286 -20.82 -50.45 -23.08
CA MET A 286 -20.17 -50.44 -24.38
C MET A 286 -19.02 -51.45 -24.46
N SER A 287 -18.25 -51.66 -23.38
CA SER A 287 -17.22 -52.72 -23.36
C SER A 287 -17.82 -54.10 -23.62
N LYS A 288 -18.93 -54.41 -22.94
CA LYS A 288 -19.67 -55.67 -23.16
C LYS A 288 -20.22 -55.78 -24.58
N ALA A 289 -20.71 -54.68 -25.17
CA ALA A 289 -21.19 -54.67 -26.54
C ALA A 289 -20.05 -54.91 -27.55
N TYR A 290 -18.87 -54.31 -27.32
CA TYR A 290 -17.68 -54.53 -28.14
C TYR A 290 -17.24 -56.00 -28.09
N GLU A 291 -17.14 -56.59 -26.89
CA GLU A 291 -16.85 -58.02 -26.68
C GLU A 291 -17.85 -58.92 -27.43
N GLN A 292 -19.15 -58.71 -27.24
CA GLN A 292 -20.20 -59.52 -27.88
C GLN A 292 -20.18 -59.44 -29.42
N ILE A 293 -19.90 -58.27 -29.99
CA ILE A 293 -19.79 -58.11 -31.45
C ILE A 293 -18.51 -58.76 -31.97
N TYR A 294 -17.43 -58.71 -31.21
CA TYR A 294 -16.18 -59.40 -31.54
C TYR A 294 -16.36 -60.93 -31.53
N ASP A 295 -17.04 -61.49 -30.53
CA ASP A 295 -17.40 -62.92 -30.47
C ASP A 295 -18.19 -63.36 -31.72
N ILE A 296 -19.16 -62.53 -32.17
CA ILE A 296 -19.92 -62.78 -33.40
C ILE A 296 -19.01 -62.83 -34.64
N ILE A 297 -18.03 -61.93 -34.73
CA ILE A 297 -17.04 -61.93 -35.83
C ILE A 297 -16.19 -63.20 -35.77
N GLN A 298 -15.72 -63.60 -34.58
CA GLN A 298 -14.90 -64.81 -34.40
C GLN A 298 -15.65 -66.09 -34.79
N ILE A 299 -16.97 -66.16 -34.56
CA ILE A 299 -17.83 -67.26 -35.00
C ILE A 299 -18.01 -67.25 -36.53
N ALA A 300 -18.10 -66.08 -37.15
CA ALA A 300 -18.31 -65.94 -38.60
C ALA A 300 -17.03 -66.17 -39.41
N ASP A 301 -15.87 -65.70 -38.92
CA ASP A 301 -14.57 -65.78 -39.58
C ASP A 301 -13.51 -66.26 -38.58
N ALA A 302 -13.10 -67.52 -38.71
CA ALA A 302 -12.13 -68.16 -37.82
C ALA A 302 -10.68 -67.65 -38.00
N ARG A 303 -10.47 -66.61 -38.82
CA ARG A 303 -9.18 -65.94 -39.01
C ARG A 303 -9.05 -64.81 -38.00
N THR A 304 -8.18 -65.04 -37.01
CA THR A 304 -7.87 -64.14 -35.89
C THR A 304 -7.58 -62.70 -36.31
N LEU A 305 -8.35 -61.74 -35.78
CA LEU A 305 -8.05 -60.31 -35.81
C LEU A 305 -7.55 -59.88 -34.43
N ASP A 306 -6.24 -59.67 -34.27
CA ASP A 306 -5.69 -59.17 -33.01
C ASP A 306 -6.05 -57.69 -32.79
N GLN A 307 -6.85 -57.38 -31.75
CA GLN A 307 -7.11 -56.00 -31.28
C GLN A 307 -7.22 -55.91 -29.75
N SER A 308 -6.10 -56.04 -29.03
CA SER A 308 -6.03 -55.84 -27.57
C SER A 308 -6.13 -54.37 -27.15
N GLU A 309 -5.66 -53.45 -28.00
CA GLU A 309 -5.39 -52.04 -27.64
C GLU A 309 -6.66 -51.23 -27.31
N LEU A 310 -7.80 -51.58 -27.91
CA LEU A 310 -9.05 -50.84 -27.74
C LEU A 310 -9.73 -51.18 -26.41
N LEU A 311 -9.65 -52.44 -25.97
CA LEU A 311 -10.19 -52.92 -24.68
C LEU A 311 -9.45 -52.32 -23.47
N ASP A 312 -8.14 -52.10 -23.60
CA ASP A 312 -7.33 -51.40 -22.59
C ASP A 312 -7.72 -49.92 -22.46
N SER A 313 -7.93 -49.23 -23.60
CA SER A 313 -8.40 -47.83 -23.60
C SER A 313 -9.78 -47.65 -22.95
N LEU A 314 -10.65 -48.65 -23.09
CA LEU A 314 -12.01 -48.64 -22.56
C LEU A 314 -12.06 -49.01 -21.07
N SER A 315 -11.14 -49.87 -20.61
CA SER A 315 -10.96 -50.20 -19.19
C SER A 315 -10.40 -49.03 -18.36
N MET A 316 -9.62 -48.14 -18.99
CA MET A 316 -9.01 -46.95 -18.35
C MET A 316 -10.02 -45.85 -17.96
N GLY A 317 -11.20 -45.78 -18.59
CA GLY A 317 -12.19 -44.72 -18.31
C GLY A 317 -12.86 -44.79 -16.92
N LYS A 318 -12.49 -45.75 -16.07
CA LYS A 318 -12.90 -45.79 -14.66
C LYS A 318 -12.21 -44.76 -13.76
N GLN A 319 -11.15 -44.09 -14.23
CA GLN A 319 -10.29 -43.23 -13.41
C GLN A 319 -10.08 -41.82 -14.01
N LEU A 320 -10.75 -41.48 -15.10
CA LEU A 320 -10.52 -40.23 -15.85
C LEU A 320 -11.63 -39.19 -15.62
N ASP A 321 -11.34 -37.96 -15.99
CA ASP A 321 -12.24 -36.81 -15.84
C ASP A 321 -13.51 -36.91 -16.71
N VAL A 322 -14.57 -36.18 -16.38
CA VAL A 322 -15.88 -36.26 -17.05
C VAL A 322 -15.81 -35.89 -18.53
N ASP A 323 -15.04 -34.87 -18.93
CA ASP A 323 -14.85 -34.55 -20.36
C ASP A 323 -14.10 -35.67 -21.09
N LEU A 324 -13.06 -36.22 -20.46
CA LEU A 324 -12.28 -37.30 -21.03
C LEU A 324 -13.10 -38.60 -21.14
N ASN A 325 -13.95 -38.90 -20.15
CA ASN A 325 -14.91 -40.01 -20.21
C ASN A 325 -15.93 -39.83 -21.34
N LEU A 326 -16.44 -38.61 -21.57
CA LEU A 326 -17.33 -38.32 -22.71
C LEU A 326 -16.63 -38.49 -24.07
N ARG A 327 -15.35 -38.11 -24.19
CA ARG A 327 -14.54 -38.34 -25.40
C ARG A 327 -14.30 -39.83 -25.63
N THR A 328 -13.82 -40.56 -24.62
CA THR A 328 -13.60 -42.01 -24.70
C THR A 328 -14.91 -42.75 -25.01
N LEU A 329 -16.03 -42.28 -24.46
CA LEU A 329 -17.37 -42.81 -24.77
C LEU A 329 -17.71 -42.66 -26.25
N LEU A 330 -17.47 -41.47 -26.83
CA LEU A 330 -17.73 -41.21 -28.24
C LEU A 330 -16.84 -42.09 -29.15
N GLU A 331 -15.54 -42.14 -28.88
CA GLU A 331 -14.55 -42.95 -29.62
C GLU A 331 -14.92 -44.45 -29.63
N ALA A 332 -15.30 -44.97 -28.46
CA ALA A 332 -15.76 -46.34 -28.28
C ALA A 332 -17.07 -46.62 -29.02
N SER A 333 -18.05 -45.70 -28.97
CA SER A 333 -19.32 -45.86 -29.69
C SER A 333 -19.13 -45.91 -31.22
N ILE A 334 -18.23 -45.07 -31.76
CA ILE A 334 -17.85 -45.07 -33.18
C ILE A 334 -17.17 -46.39 -33.56
N SER A 335 -16.30 -46.89 -32.69
CA SER A 335 -15.58 -48.15 -32.90
C SER A 335 -16.51 -49.37 -32.86
N ILE A 336 -17.45 -49.40 -31.92
CA ILE A 336 -18.51 -50.43 -31.84
C ILE A 336 -19.40 -50.41 -33.08
N TYR A 337 -19.80 -49.23 -33.58
CA TYR A 337 -20.59 -49.13 -34.80
C TYR A 337 -19.83 -49.67 -36.03
N LYS A 338 -18.55 -49.32 -36.17
CA LYS A 338 -17.68 -49.86 -37.23
C LYS A 338 -17.57 -51.39 -37.14
N LEU A 339 -17.34 -51.92 -35.94
CA LEU A 339 -17.22 -53.36 -35.69
C LEU A 339 -18.54 -54.10 -35.96
N ALA A 340 -19.68 -53.55 -35.53
CA ALA A 340 -21.01 -54.10 -35.78
C ALA A 340 -21.30 -54.21 -37.28
N LYS A 341 -20.90 -53.20 -38.08
CA LYS A 341 -21.03 -53.25 -39.53
C LYS A 341 -20.21 -54.40 -40.14
N VAL A 342 -18.95 -54.55 -39.72
CA VAL A 342 -18.09 -55.68 -40.17
C VAL A 342 -18.70 -57.02 -39.76
N ALA A 343 -19.25 -57.15 -38.55
CA ALA A 343 -19.93 -58.36 -38.09
C ALA A 343 -21.14 -58.72 -38.96
N VAL A 344 -21.97 -57.74 -39.32
CA VAL A 344 -23.14 -57.93 -40.22
C VAL A 344 -22.70 -58.34 -41.63
N ASP A 345 -21.68 -57.69 -42.18
CA ASP A 345 -21.16 -58.01 -43.51
C ASP A 345 -20.54 -59.42 -43.55
N LYS A 346 -19.84 -59.83 -42.48
CA LYS A 346 -19.28 -61.19 -42.31
C LYS A 346 -20.33 -62.27 -42.10
N LEU A 347 -21.34 -62.02 -41.28
CA LEU A 347 -22.48 -62.93 -41.13
C LEU A 347 -23.25 -63.10 -42.45
N ARG A 348 -23.39 -62.03 -43.25
CA ARG A 348 -23.99 -62.10 -44.58
C ARG A 348 -23.17 -62.97 -45.52
N GLU A 349 -21.86 -62.74 -45.62
CA GLU A 349 -20.93 -63.56 -46.40
C GLU A 349 -21.07 -65.06 -46.04
N LYS A 350 -21.10 -65.38 -44.74
CA LYS A 350 -21.26 -66.75 -44.24
C LYS A 350 -22.63 -67.35 -44.52
N MET A 351 -23.70 -66.55 -44.42
CA MET A 351 -25.06 -66.98 -44.74
C MET A 351 -25.24 -67.23 -46.24
N GLU A 352 -24.61 -66.41 -47.09
CA GLU A 352 -24.63 -66.59 -48.55
C GLU A 352 -23.85 -67.84 -48.97
N GLU A 353 -22.67 -68.10 -48.40
CA GLU A 353 -21.93 -69.36 -48.57
C GLU A 353 -22.80 -70.57 -48.21
N LYS A 354 -23.39 -70.57 -47.01
CA LYS A 354 -24.28 -71.66 -46.56
C LYS A 354 -25.56 -71.77 -47.40
N GLY A 355 -26.07 -70.66 -47.91
CA GLY A 355 -27.20 -70.63 -48.85
C GLY A 355 -26.86 -71.14 -50.26
N GLN A 356 -25.60 -71.06 -50.67
CA GLN A 356 -25.09 -71.70 -51.90
C GLN A 356 -24.90 -73.20 -51.68
N GLU A 357 -24.27 -73.63 -50.58
CA GLU A 357 -24.16 -75.05 -50.21
C GLU A 357 -25.53 -75.73 -50.12
N THR A 358 -26.51 -75.07 -49.47
CA THR A 358 -27.87 -75.62 -49.30
C THR A 358 -28.60 -75.74 -50.64
N ARG A 359 -28.40 -74.79 -51.56
CA ARG A 359 -28.94 -74.90 -52.93
C ARG A 359 -28.29 -76.04 -53.70
N ALA A 360 -26.96 -76.15 -53.70
CA ALA A 360 -26.26 -77.25 -54.36
C ALA A 360 -26.67 -78.64 -53.81
N LEU A 361 -26.92 -78.76 -52.50
CA LEU A 361 -27.49 -79.96 -51.89
C LEU A 361 -28.94 -80.21 -52.32
N SER A 362 -29.77 -79.17 -52.36
CA SER A 362 -31.17 -79.25 -52.82
C SER A 362 -31.27 -79.68 -54.29
N ASP A 363 -30.45 -79.10 -55.17
CA ASP A 363 -30.38 -79.43 -56.59
C ASP A 363 -29.97 -80.90 -56.77
N LYS A 364 -28.97 -81.36 -56.01
CA LYS A 364 -28.54 -82.77 -56.01
C LYS A 364 -29.63 -83.71 -55.48
N VAL A 365 -30.43 -83.30 -54.50
CA VAL A 365 -31.62 -84.05 -54.06
C VAL A 365 -32.70 -84.06 -55.15
N ALA A 366 -32.88 -82.98 -55.90
CA ALA A 366 -33.83 -82.91 -57.01
C ALA A 366 -33.42 -83.82 -58.17
N GLU A 367 -32.12 -83.85 -58.54
CA GLU A 367 -31.54 -84.80 -59.50
C GLU A 367 -31.82 -86.25 -59.09
N LEU A 368 -31.47 -86.63 -57.85
CA LEU A 368 -31.73 -87.97 -57.31
C LEU A 368 -33.23 -88.32 -57.28
N LEU A 369 -34.12 -87.35 -57.07
CA LEU A 369 -35.57 -87.55 -57.17
C LEU A 369 -36.04 -87.74 -58.62
N VAL A 370 -35.40 -87.10 -59.61
CA VAL A 370 -35.67 -87.34 -61.03
C VAL A 370 -35.15 -88.72 -61.46
N GLU A 371 -33.93 -89.10 -61.08
CA GLU A 371 -33.41 -90.45 -61.30
C GLU A 371 -34.30 -91.52 -60.68
N LYS A 372 -34.73 -91.33 -59.43
CA LYS A 372 -35.71 -92.23 -58.77
C LYS A 372 -37.02 -92.34 -59.56
N ARG A 373 -37.54 -91.23 -60.11
CA ARG A 373 -38.73 -91.26 -60.98
C ARG A 373 -38.46 -92.00 -62.28
N HIS A 374 -37.31 -91.80 -62.90
CA HIS A 374 -36.90 -92.45 -64.16
C HIS A 374 -36.72 -93.96 -63.98
N ILE A 375 -36.04 -94.40 -62.92
CA ILE A 375 -35.95 -95.79 -62.49
C ILE A 375 -37.35 -96.35 -62.21
N GLY A 376 -38.22 -95.58 -61.54
CA GLY A 376 -39.61 -95.95 -61.31
C GLY A 376 -40.45 -96.10 -62.59
N THR A 377 -40.21 -95.28 -63.63
CA THR A 377 -40.86 -95.44 -64.94
C THR A 377 -40.25 -96.59 -65.74
N LEU A 378 -38.94 -96.83 -65.66
CA LEU A 378 -38.28 -98.00 -66.24
C LEU A 378 -38.78 -99.32 -65.63
N LEU A 379 -38.96 -99.36 -64.30
CA LEU A 379 -39.55 -100.50 -63.62
C LEU A 379 -41.01 -100.69 -64.05
N ARG A 380 -41.82 -99.61 -64.10
CA ARG A 380 -43.21 -99.69 -64.61
C ARG A 380 -43.27 -100.09 -66.08
N SER A 381 -42.37 -99.64 -66.95
CA SER A 381 -42.35 -100.00 -68.37
C SER A 381 -41.82 -101.41 -68.59
N THR A 382 -40.90 -101.90 -67.76
CA THR A 382 -40.41 -103.30 -67.82
C THR A 382 -41.44 -104.28 -67.27
N LEU A 383 -42.23 -103.86 -66.27
CA LEU A 383 -43.42 -104.59 -65.84
C LEU A 383 -44.48 -104.55 -66.96
N SER A 384 -44.77 -103.37 -67.54
CA SER A 384 -45.78 -103.19 -68.59
C SER A 384 -45.42 -103.80 -69.95
N SER A 385 -44.14 -104.02 -70.28
CA SER A 385 -43.71 -104.68 -71.52
C SER A 385 -43.53 -106.20 -71.35
N LYS A 386 -43.64 -106.70 -70.12
CA LYS A 386 -43.79 -108.13 -69.81
C LYS A 386 -45.19 -108.51 -69.35
N THR A 387 -46.08 -107.56 -69.06
CA THR A 387 -47.49 -107.87 -68.80
C THR A 387 -48.15 -108.56 -69.98
N ASP A 388 -47.81 -108.32 -71.25
CA ASP A 388 -48.43 -109.11 -72.33
C ASP A 388 -48.05 -110.61 -72.27
N LYS A 389 -46.85 -110.96 -71.79
CA LYS A 389 -46.44 -112.37 -71.62
C LYS A 389 -46.87 -112.97 -70.28
N VAL A 390 -46.94 -112.16 -69.22
CA VAL A 390 -47.42 -112.58 -67.89
C VAL A 390 -48.95 -112.64 -67.86
N LEU A 391 -49.64 -111.72 -68.55
CA LEU A 391 -51.08 -111.79 -68.83
C LEU A 391 -51.39 -112.87 -69.85
N GLN A 392 -50.56 -113.17 -70.87
CA GLN A 392 -50.81 -114.38 -71.67
C GLN A 392 -50.59 -115.68 -70.88
N MET A 393 -49.64 -115.75 -69.94
CA MET A 393 -49.53 -116.89 -69.04
C MET A 393 -50.67 -116.96 -68.03
N ALA A 394 -51.16 -115.81 -67.53
CA ALA A 394 -52.34 -115.75 -66.67
C ALA A 394 -53.65 -116.01 -67.42
N GLU A 395 -53.83 -115.53 -68.66
CA GLU A 395 -54.97 -115.82 -69.54
C GLU A 395 -54.98 -117.30 -69.93
N ASN A 396 -53.84 -117.91 -70.25
CA ASN A 396 -53.80 -119.34 -70.50
C ASN A 396 -54.09 -120.15 -69.23
N GLY A 397 -53.58 -119.74 -68.05
CA GLY A 397 -53.91 -120.35 -66.77
C GLY A 397 -55.36 -120.14 -66.31
N LEU A 398 -55.96 -118.97 -66.58
CA LEU A 398 -57.38 -118.70 -66.34
C LEU A 398 -58.29 -119.33 -67.39
N ARG A 399 -57.78 -119.65 -68.60
CA ARG A 399 -58.51 -120.46 -69.58
C ARG A 399 -58.48 -121.95 -69.24
N GLU A 400 -57.43 -122.43 -68.58
CA GLU A 400 -57.41 -123.74 -67.90
C GLU A 400 -58.32 -123.77 -66.65
N ALA A 401 -58.62 -122.60 -66.05
CA ALA A 401 -59.54 -122.46 -64.90
C ALA A 401 -60.97 -121.96 -65.24
N GLY A 402 -61.26 -121.59 -66.50
CA GLY A 402 -62.61 -121.35 -67.03
C GLY A 402 -63.21 -119.93 -66.95
N ILE A 403 -62.45 -118.84 -67.14
CA ILE A 403 -62.99 -117.45 -67.11
C ILE A 403 -62.56 -116.64 -68.35
N ASP A 404 -63.49 -115.85 -68.94
CA ASP A 404 -63.29 -115.01 -70.15
C ASP A 404 -63.95 -113.61 -69.98
N LEU A 405 -63.31 -112.54 -70.47
CA LEU A 405 -63.86 -111.16 -70.57
C LEU A 405 -62.95 -110.21 -71.38
N ARG A 406 -63.53 -109.37 -72.25
CA ARG A 406 -62.82 -108.54 -73.25
C ARG A 406 -63.50 -107.17 -73.46
N LEU A 407 -62.77 -106.05 -73.54
CA LEU A 407 -63.35 -104.69 -73.74
C LEU A 407 -62.51 -103.79 -74.68
N ASN A 408 -63.19 -102.93 -75.48
CA ASN A 408 -62.62 -102.11 -76.58
C ASN A 408 -63.54 -100.89 -76.91
N GLY A 409 -63.05 -99.73 -77.40
CA GLY A 409 -63.85 -98.56 -77.91
C GLY A 409 -63.06 -97.22 -77.92
N HIS A 410 -63.11 -96.24 -78.88
CA HIS A 410 -64.12 -95.55 -79.75
C HIS A 410 -64.80 -94.29 -79.12
N GLY A 411 -64.97 -93.11 -79.76
CA GLY A 411 -64.38 -92.51 -80.99
C GLY A 411 -65.22 -91.40 -81.72
N ARG A 412 -64.57 -90.36 -82.32
CA ARG A 412 -65.04 -89.30 -83.31
C ARG A 412 -65.74 -87.97 -82.89
N HIS A 413 -65.52 -86.93 -83.74
CA HIS A 413 -66.30 -85.73 -84.22
C HIS A 413 -67.30 -84.95 -83.29
N GLY A 414 -67.69 -83.67 -83.50
CA GLY A 414 -67.42 -82.61 -84.50
C GLY A 414 -68.51 -81.49 -84.47
N VAL A 415 -68.46 -80.51 -85.41
CA VAL A 415 -69.49 -79.46 -85.77
C VAL A 415 -69.41 -78.05 -85.11
N GLU A 416 -69.64 -77.03 -85.93
CA GLU A 416 -69.57 -75.57 -85.68
C GLU A 416 -70.98 -74.95 -85.58
N GLU A 417 -71.25 -74.13 -84.55
CA GLU A 417 -72.48 -73.28 -84.44
C GLU A 417 -72.32 -72.22 -83.31
N ARG A 418 -71.27 -71.36 -83.36
CA ARG A 418 -70.84 -70.59 -82.16
C ARG A 418 -70.46 -69.10 -82.33
N GLU A 419 -70.41 -68.56 -83.55
CA GLU A 419 -69.74 -67.26 -83.79
C GLU A 419 -70.49 -66.01 -83.23
N GLU A 420 -71.83 -65.97 -83.21
CA GLU A 420 -72.57 -64.78 -82.74
C GLU A 420 -72.56 -64.61 -81.21
N ASP A 421 -72.62 -65.73 -80.46
CA ASP A 421 -72.48 -65.75 -79.00
C ASP A 421 -71.04 -65.40 -78.56
N GLU A 422 -70.04 -65.77 -79.39
CA GLU A 422 -68.64 -65.40 -79.19
C GLU A 422 -68.39 -63.89 -79.32
N VAL A 423 -69.07 -63.19 -80.23
CA VAL A 423 -68.94 -61.72 -80.35
C VAL A 423 -69.54 -61.00 -79.15
N TYR A 424 -70.72 -61.40 -78.66
CA TYR A 424 -71.32 -60.78 -77.48
C TYR A 424 -70.55 -61.09 -76.19
N THR A 425 -70.04 -62.31 -76.03
CA THR A 425 -69.18 -62.66 -74.87
C THR A 425 -67.82 -61.96 -74.93
N LEU A 426 -67.21 -61.80 -76.11
CA LEU A 426 -65.99 -61.01 -76.29
C LEU A 426 -66.21 -59.52 -76.00
N ALA A 427 -67.32 -58.93 -76.45
CA ALA A 427 -67.68 -57.55 -76.13
C ALA A 427 -67.90 -57.34 -74.62
N GLY A 428 -68.55 -58.30 -73.94
CA GLY A 428 -68.71 -58.30 -72.49
C GLY A 428 -67.38 -58.44 -71.75
N ALA A 429 -66.48 -59.32 -72.22
CA ALA A 429 -65.14 -59.47 -71.67
C ALA A 429 -64.30 -58.19 -71.84
N LEU A 430 -64.32 -57.57 -73.02
CA LEU A 430 -63.66 -56.28 -73.28
C LEU A 430 -64.24 -55.17 -72.40
N GLN A 431 -65.57 -55.09 -72.24
CA GLN A 431 -66.19 -54.09 -71.36
C GLN A 431 -65.77 -54.29 -69.89
N ASN A 432 -65.63 -55.53 -69.43
CA ASN A 432 -65.16 -55.83 -68.08
C ASN A 432 -63.66 -55.51 -67.90
N ILE A 433 -62.82 -55.78 -68.90
CA ILE A 433 -61.40 -55.38 -68.92
C ILE A 433 -61.26 -53.85 -68.89
N VAL A 434 -62.08 -53.13 -69.68
CA VAL A 434 -62.08 -51.66 -69.70
C VAL A 434 -62.55 -51.08 -68.36
N LYS A 435 -63.59 -51.65 -67.73
CA LYS A 435 -64.02 -51.24 -66.37
C LYS A 435 -62.95 -51.52 -65.32
N ALA A 436 -62.25 -52.66 -65.43
CA ALA A 436 -61.15 -53.01 -64.52
C ALA A 436 -59.98 -52.02 -64.67
N SER A 437 -59.56 -51.70 -65.90
CA SER A 437 -58.50 -50.73 -66.15
C SER A 437 -58.90 -49.31 -65.75
N GLN A 438 -60.16 -48.91 -65.92
CA GLN A 438 -60.68 -47.62 -65.43
C GLN A 438 -60.62 -47.53 -63.89
N LEU A 439 -61.01 -48.58 -63.17
CA LEU A 439 -60.87 -48.65 -61.72
C LEU A 439 -59.41 -48.62 -61.26
N GLU A 440 -58.51 -49.25 -62.02
CA GLU A 440 -57.07 -49.22 -61.74
C GLU A 440 -56.44 -47.84 -62.00
N ILE A 441 -56.82 -47.16 -63.08
CA ILE A 441 -56.45 -45.76 -63.36
C ILE A 441 -56.90 -44.85 -62.21
N VAL A 442 -58.13 -44.99 -61.72
CA VAL A 442 -58.65 -44.19 -60.59
C VAL A 442 -57.91 -44.51 -59.28
N LYS A 443 -57.53 -45.76 -59.02
CA LYS A 443 -56.68 -46.12 -57.86
C LYS A 443 -55.29 -45.49 -57.95
N LEU A 444 -54.67 -45.55 -59.13
CA LEU A 444 -53.36 -44.96 -59.37
C LEU A 444 -53.40 -43.42 -59.26
N GLN A 445 -54.48 -42.77 -59.72
CA GLN A 445 -54.69 -41.33 -59.54
C GLN A 445 -54.74 -40.94 -58.06
N HIS A 446 -55.55 -41.62 -57.24
CA HIS A 446 -55.60 -41.36 -55.79
C HIS A 446 -54.26 -41.63 -55.08
N LEU A 447 -53.51 -42.66 -55.48
CA LEU A 447 -52.17 -42.93 -54.94
C LEU A 447 -51.19 -41.80 -55.30
N VAL A 448 -51.23 -41.30 -56.53
CA VAL A 448 -50.39 -40.16 -56.95
C VAL A 448 -50.80 -38.86 -56.22
N GLU A 449 -52.09 -38.65 -55.95
CA GLU A 449 -52.56 -37.52 -55.15
C GLU A 449 -52.15 -37.62 -53.67
N ALA A 450 -52.23 -38.81 -53.07
CA ALA A 450 -51.73 -39.07 -51.72
C ALA A 450 -50.22 -38.82 -51.61
N LEU A 451 -49.43 -39.33 -52.57
CA LEU A 451 -47.98 -39.08 -52.62
C LEU A 451 -47.64 -37.60 -52.84
N ARG A 452 -48.46 -36.85 -53.60
CA ARG A 452 -48.30 -35.39 -53.74
C ARG A 452 -48.58 -34.66 -52.43
N ALA A 453 -49.62 -35.06 -51.69
CA ALA A 453 -49.94 -34.50 -50.39
C ALA A 453 -48.82 -34.79 -49.37
N GLU A 454 -48.33 -36.02 -49.30
CA GLU A 454 -47.18 -36.41 -48.46
C GLU A 454 -45.92 -35.60 -48.84
N THR A 455 -45.61 -35.49 -50.13
CA THR A 455 -44.48 -34.68 -50.62
C THR A 455 -44.62 -33.20 -50.24
N SER A 456 -45.84 -32.64 -50.29
CA SER A 456 -46.08 -31.24 -49.88
C SER A 456 -45.92 -31.02 -48.37
N LEU A 457 -46.30 -32.00 -47.55
CA LEU A 457 -46.14 -31.96 -46.09
C LEU A 457 -44.67 -32.09 -45.69
N LEU A 458 -43.94 -33.05 -46.30
CA LEU A 458 -42.49 -33.19 -46.13
C LEU A 458 -41.75 -31.92 -46.57
N LYS A 459 -42.16 -31.31 -47.70
CA LYS A 459 -41.60 -30.02 -48.14
C LYS A 459 -41.84 -28.90 -47.12
N ALA A 460 -43.06 -28.78 -46.60
CA ALA A 460 -43.38 -27.76 -45.58
C ALA A 460 -42.54 -27.94 -44.30
N TYR A 461 -42.28 -29.19 -43.89
CA TYR A 461 -41.41 -29.51 -42.75
C TYR A 461 -39.94 -29.17 -43.01
N VAL A 462 -39.41 -29.49 -44.19
CA VAL A 462 -38.05 -29.09 -44.61
C VAL A 462 -37.92 -27.57 -44.69
N ASP A 463 -38.93 -26.88 -45.22
CA ASP A 463 -38.97 -25.42 -45.28
C ASP A 463 -39.03 -24.79 -43.87
N SER A 464 -39.69 -25.43 -42.89
CA SER A 464 -39.68 -24.96 -41.49
C SER A 464 -38.33 -25.23 -40.80
N GLN A 465 -37.75 -26.41 -40.96
CA GLN A 465 -36.41 -26.72 -40.43
C GLN A 465 -35.34 -25.79 -41.02
N THR A 466 -35.42 -25.48 -42.31
CA THR A 466 -34.48 -24.55 -42.97
C THR A 466 -34.53 -23.16 -42.35
N LYS A 467 -35.73 -22.67 -41.97
CA LYS A 467 -35.90 -21.38 -41.28
C LYS A 467 -35.36 -21.41 -39.86
N GLU A 468 -35.60 -22.50 -39.12
CA GLU A 468 -35.08 -22.67 -37.76
C GLU A 468 -33.54 -22.72 -37.75
N ILE A 469 -32.93 -23.49 -38.66
CA ILE A 469 -31.47 -23.55 -38.84
C ILE A 469 -30.91 -22.16 -39.21
N ALA A 470 -31.60 -21.39 -40.05
CA ALA A 470 -31.19 -20.03 -40.38
C ALA A 470 -31.25 -19.07 -39.16
N GLN A 471 -32.28 -19.20 -38.32
CA GLN A 471 -32.40 -18.44 -37.06
C GLN A 471 -31.31 -18.81 -36.05
N GLN A 472 -31.07 -20.11 -35.83
CA GLN A 472 -30.01 -20.61 -34.96
C GLN A 472 -28.63 -20.14 -35.45
N LYS A 473 -28.38 -20.17 -36.77
CA LYS A 473 -27.14 -19.65 -37.37
C LYS A 473 -26.93 -18.16 -37.10
N GLN A 474 -27.99 -17.35 -37.16
CA GLN A 474 -27.93 -15.93 -36.83
C GLN A 474 -27.63 -15.71 -35.33
N GLN A 475 -28.31 -16.43 -34.44
CA GLN A 475 -28.03 -16.38 -32.99
C GLN A 475 -26.59 -16.78 -32.65
N ILE A 476 -26.05 -17.81 -33.30
CA ILE A 476 -24.64 -18.21 -33.14
C ILE A 476 -23.68 -17.10 -33.58
N LYS A 477 -24.01 -16.34 -34.65
CA LYS A 477 -23.21 -15.20 -35.10
C LYS A 477 -23.22 -14.07 -34.06
N GLU A 478 -24.40 -13.70 -33.56
CA GLU A 478 -24.55 -12.66 -32.52
C GLU A 478 -23.87 -13.04 -31.19
N LEU A 479 -23.86 -14.33 -30.84
CA LEU A 479 -23.13 -14.82 -29.67
C LEU A 479 -21.61 -14.73 -29.86
N LYS A 480 -21.10 -15.06 -31.05
CA LYS A 480 -19.66 -14.91 -31.37
C LYS A 480 -19.21 -13.46 -31.38
N GLU A 481 -20.02 -12.55 -31.89
CA GLU A 481 -19.73 -11.10 -31.85
C GLU A 481 -19.70 -10.58 -30.40
N LYS A 482 -20.59 -11.07 -29.53
CA LYS A 482 -20.57 -10.76 -28.09
C LYS A 482 -19.37 -11.38 -27.36
N GLU A 483 -19.00 -12.61 -27.70
CA GLU A 483 -17.81 -13.29 -27.18
C GLU A 483 -16.53 -12.51 -27.56
N GLN A 484 -16.42 -12.07 -28.81
CA GLN A 484 -15.31 -11.24 -29.28
C GLN A 484 -15.22 -9.91 -28.50
N MET A 485 -16.32 -9.15 -28.42
CA MET A 485 -16.34 -7.89 -27.66
C MET A 485 -16.04 -8.10 -26.15
N ALA A 486 -16.46 -9.23 -25.58
CA ALA A 486 -16.14 -9.57 -24.20
C ALA A 486 -14.64 -9.89 -24.03
N ASN A 487 -14.03 -10.61 -24.97
CA ASN A 487 -12.58 -10.88 -24.95
C ASN A 487 -11.76 -9.59 -25.10
N GLU A 488 -12.10 -8.72 -26.06
CA GLU A 488 -11.47 -7.41 -26.24
C GLU A 488 -11.57 -6.54 -24.97
N SER A 489 -12.72 -6.58 -24.29
CA SER A 489 -12.92 -5.89 -23.00
C SER A 489 -12.09 -6.48 -21.86
N VAL A 490 -11.96 -7.81 -21.79
CA VAL A 490 -11.12 -8.50 -20.80
C VAL A 490 -9.63 -8.24 -21.05
N GLU A 491 -9.19 -8.21 -22.32
CA GLU A 491 -7.82 -7.85 -22.69
C GLU A 491 -7.49 -6.41 -22.30
N GLY A 492 -8.40 -5.45 -22.53
CA GLY A 492 -8.25 -4.07 -22.07
C GLY A 492 -8.11 -3.97 -20.55
N LEU A 493 -9.02 -4.62 -19.80
CA LEU A 493 -8.94 -4.66 -18.33
C LEU A 493 -7.65 -5.33 -17.82
N MET A 494 -7.13 -6.33 -18.53
CA MET A 494 -5.87 -6.98 -18.19
C MET A 494 -4.67 -6.03 -18.39
N MET A 495 -4.67 -5.19 -19.43
CA MET A 495 -3.66 -4.13 -19.61
C MET A 495 -3.74 -3.07 -18.50
N ASP A 496 -4.95 -2.63 -18.13
CA ASP A 496 -5.16 -1.68 -17.04
C ASP A 496 -4.68 -2.23 -15.68
N ILE A 497 -4.91 -3.52 -15.40
CA ILE A 497 -4.41 -4.21 -14.21
C ILE A 497 -2.88 -4.17 -14.17
N VAL A 498 -2.20 -4.54 -15.26
CA VAL A 498 -0.73 -4.52 -15.33
C VAL A 498 -0.18 -3.10 -15.13
N ALA A 499 -0.79 -2.08 -15.75
CA ALA A 499 -0.39 -0.69 -15.57
C ALA A 499 -0.57 -0.21 -14.11
N ALA A 500 -1.64 -0.63 -13.43
CA ALA A 500 -1.88 -0.34 -12.02
C ALA A 500 -0.89 -1.08 -11.11
N GLU A 501 -0.54 -2.33 -11.40
CA GLU A 501 0.50 -3.08 -10.66
C GLU A 501 1.88 -2.41 -10.78
N GLU A 502 2.26 -1.94 -11.98
CA GLU A 502 3.48 -1.15 -12.17
C GLU A 502 3.46 0.18 -11.41
N GLU A 503 2.30 0.83 -11.27
CA GLU A 503 2.17 2.04 -10.45
C GLU A 503 2.30 1.72 -8.96
N ILE A 504 1.67 0.66 -8.47
CA ILE A 504 1.79 0.18 -7.08
C ILE A 504 3.27 -0.12 -6.74
N VAL A 505 4.01 -0.77 -7.64
CA VAL A 505 5.46 -1.01 -7.46
C VAL A 505 6.24 0.31 -7.39
N ARG A 506 5.94 1.29 -8.25
CA ARG A 506 6.57 2.63 -8.20
C ARG A 506 6.29 3.34 -6.88
N TRP A 507 5.03 3.41 -6.43
CA TRP A 507 4.67 4.02 -5.14
C TRP A 507 5.32 3.29 -3.95
N LYS A 508 5.36 1.96 -3.98
CA LYS A 508 6.02 1.15 -2.93
C LYS A 508 7.52 1.45 -2.84
N THR A 509 8.23 1.47 -3.97
CA THR A 509 9.67 1.76 -3.98
C THR A 509 9.98 3.20 -3.53
N ALA A 510 9.14 4.18 -3.88
CA ALA A 510 9.26 5.54 -3.37
C ALA A 510 9.06 5.62 -1.84
N ALA A 511 8.04 4.95 -1.31
CA ALA A 511 7.79 4.90 0.14
C ALA A 511 8.90 4.17 0.91
N GLU A 512 9.50 3.11 0.35
CA GLU A 512 10.65 2.42 0.94
C GLU A 512 11.91 3.31 0.98
N GLN A 513 12.13 4.13 -0.05
CA GLN A 513 13.21 5.13 -0.09
C GLN A 513 12.99 6.26 0.91
N GLU A 514 11.77 6.81 1.02
CA GLU A 514 11.43 7.83 2.01
C GLU A 514 11.59 7.30 3.45
N ALA A 515 11.13 6.07 3.72
CA ALA A 515 11.33 5.42 5.01
C ALA A 515 12.82 5.14 5.31
N ALA A 516 13.65 4.87 4.30
CA ALA A 516 15.09 4.73 4.47
C ALA A 516 15.78 6.08 4.78
N ALA A 517 15.39 7.15 4.09
CA ALA A 517 15.87 8.50 4.37
C ALA A 517 15.45 8.97 5.79
N GLY A 518 14.21 8.71 6.19
CA GLY A 518 13.72 8.99 7.56
C GLY A 518 14.54 8.28 8.64
N ARG A 519 14.87 6.99 8.45
CA ARG A 519 15.75 6.25 9.37
C ARG A 519 17.18 6.80 9.43
N ALA A 520 17.72 7.28 8.31
CA ALA A 520 19.06 7.88 8.30
C ALA A 520 19.10 9.19 9.11
N VAL A 521 18.05 10.03 8.97
CA VAL A 521 17.89 11.27 9.76
C VAL A 521 17.67 10.96 11.25
N GLU A 522 16.90 9.92 11.59
CA GLU A 522 16.74 9.46 12.98
C GLU A 522 18.08 9.02 13.59
N GLN A 523 18.90 8.27 12.84
CA GLN A 523 20.24 7.86 13.27
C GLN A 523 21.17 9.07 13.48
N GLU A 524 21.10 10.09 12.64
CA GLU A 524 21.86 11.34 12.82
C GLU A 524 21.43 12.08 14.11
N PHE A 525 20.12 12.21 14.36
CA PHE A 525 19.62 12.82 15.60
C PHE A 525 20.00 12.01 16.84
N LEU A 526 20.00 10.67 16.77
CA LEU A 526 20.47 9.82 17.87
C LEU A 526 21.98 10.01 18.13
N ALA A 527 22.79 10.18 17.09
CA ALA A 527 24.20 10.52 17.22
C ALA A 527 24.39 11.90 17.88
N GLN A 528 23.70 12.94 17.40
CA GLN A 528 23.74 14.29 17.98
C GLN A 528 23.27 14.31 19.45
N LEU A 529 22.23 13.53 19.80
CA LEU A 529 21.79 13.37 21.19
C LEU A 529 22.82 12.64 22.06
N SER A 530 23.61 11.73 21.49
CA SER A 530 24.67 11.04 22.22
C SER A 530 25.86 11.97 22.52
N THR A 531 26.27 12.82 21.57
CA THR A 531 27.34 13.81 21.78
C THR A 531 26.91 14.89 22.78
N LEU A 532 25.69 15.44 22.64
CA LEU A 532 25.17 16.43 23.60
C LEU A 532 25.02 15.87 25.03
N ARG A 533 24.71 14.58 25.19
CA ARG A 533 24.72 13.92 26.50
C ARG A 533 26.12 13.81 27.08
N GLN A 534 27.11 13.44 26.25
CA GLN A 534 28.51 13.39 26.67
C GLN A 534 29.01 14.77 27.10
N GLU A 535 28.80 15.80 26.28
CA GLU A 535 29.16 17.20 26.60
C GLU A 535 28.50 17.69 27.90
N LEU A 536 27.23 17.34 28.12
CA LEU A 536 26.52 17.65 29.36
C LEU A 536 27.13 16.96 30.59
N ASP A 537 27.54 15.70 30.47
CA ASP A 537 28.14 14.96 31.58
C ASP A 537 29.59 15.41 31.85
N GLU A 538 30.35 15.76 30.82
CA GLU A 538 31.66 16.43 30.94
C GLU A 538 31.52 17.81 31.64
N ALA A 539 30.52 18.60 31.27
CA ALA A 539 30.24 19.89 31.91
C ALA A 539 29.81 19.75 33.39
N LYS A 540 29.03 18.71 33.73
CA LYS A 540 28.70 18.38 35.13
C LYS A 540 29.95 18.01 35.93
N GLN A 541 30.84 17.20 35.36
CA GLN A 541 32.08 16.81 36.05
C GLN A 541 32.97 18.04 36.29
N ALA A 542 33.15 18.89 35.28
CA ALA A 542 33.89 20.14 35.41
C ALA A 542 33.28 21.09 36.46
N LEU A 543 31.95 21.12 36.58
CA LEU A 543 31.25 21.88 37.63
C LEU A 543 31.58 21.32 39.02
N ILE A 544 31.47 20.00 39.23
CA ILE A 544 31.79 19.33 40.51
C ILE A 544 33.26 19.59 40.91
N ASP A 545 34.19 19.48 39.97
CA ASP A 545 35.61 19.75 40.21
C ASP A 545 35.84 21.22 40.59
N SER A 546 35.10 22.14 39.98
CA SER A 546 35.15 23.57 40.33
C SER A 546 34.55 23.87 41.71
N GLU A 547 33.46 23.19 42.08
CA GLU A 547 32.80 23.31 43.39
C GLU A 547 33.72 22.81 44.50
N ASN A 548 34.36 21.65 44.30
CA ASN A 548 35.36 21.11 45.22
C ASN A 548 36.55 22.06 45.39
N LYS A 549 37.00 22.70 44.31
CA LYS A 549 38.07 23.71 44.34
C LYS A 549 37.65 25.01 45.04
N VAL A 550 36.36 25.36 45.02
CA VAL A 550 35.82 26.49 45.80
C VAL A 550 35.77 26.10 47.29
N LYS A 551 35.20 24.94 47.65
CA LYS A 551 35.16 24.44 49.03
C LYS A 551 36.55 24.39 49.67
N PHE A 552 37.55 23.84 48.98
CA PHE A 552 38.94 23.83 49.47
C PHE A 552 39.50 25.25 49.73
N LYS A 553 39.16 26.23 48.88
CA LYS A 553 39.55 27.64 49.10
C LYS A 553 38.79 28.28 50.26
N GLU A 554 37.52 27.95 50.45
CA GLU A 554 36.70 28.41 51.57
C GLU A 554 37.23 27.86 52.90
N GLU A 555 37.55 26.57 52.95
CA GLU A 555 38.21 25.92 54.09
C GLU A 555 39.58 26.53 54.39
N THR A 556 40.40 26.76 53.35
CA THR A 556 41.70 27.43 53.50
C THR A 556 41.55 28.86 54.01
N ALA A 557 40.54 29.61 53.53
CA ALA A 557 40.25 30.96 54.00
C ALA A 557 39.72 30.96 55.45
N ALA A 558 38.86 30.02 55.82
CA ALA A 558 38.37 29.83 57.18
C ALA A 558 39.50 29.49 58.15
N ALA A 559 40.41 28.60 57.76
CA ALA A 559 41.61 28.28 58.54
C ALA A 559 42.54 29.50 58.70
N ALA A 560 42.75 30.29 57.64
CA ALA A 560 43.54 31.52 57.70
C ALA A 560 42.90 32.60 58.60
N MET A 561 41.56 32.75 58.56
CA MET A 561 40.82 33.64 59.47
C MET A 561 40.93 33.16 60.92
N ALA A 562 40.74 31.86 61.20
CA ALA A 562 40.88 31.30 62.54
C ALA A 562 42.31 31.47 63.09
N ALA A 563 43.34 31.28 62.25
CA ALA A 563 44.74 31.51 62.61
C ALA A 563 45.02 32.99 62.92
N ARG A 564 44.46 33.91 62.12
CA ARG A 564 44.53 35.35 62.40
C ARG A 564 43.85 35.71 63.72
N ASP A 565 42.64 35.21 63.97
CA ASP A 565 41.91 35.46 65.21
C ASP A 565 42.67 34.94 66.44
N ALA A 566 43.32 33.79 66.33
CA ALA A 566 44.20 33.24 67.36
C ALA A 566 45.43 34.13 67.59
N ALA A 567 46.06 34.64 66.51
CA ALA A 567 47.17 35.58 66.59
C ALA A 567 46.75 36.92 67.22
N GLU A 568 45.60 37.49 66.86
CA GLU A 568 45.07 38.71 67.47
C GLU A 568 44.75 38.52 68.97
N LYS A 569 44.19 37.37 69.37
CA LYS A 569 43.98 37.02 70.78
C LYS A 569 45.31 36.90 71.54
N SER A 570 46.32 36.29 70.93
CA SER A 570 47.67 36.17 71.50
C SER A 570 48.35 37.53 71.68
N LEU A 571 48.23 38.41 70.67
CA LEU A 571 48.73 39.79 70.71
C LEU A 571 48.06 40.59 71.85
N ARG A 572 46.73 40.56 71.95
CA ARG A 572 45.99 41.23 73.04
C ARG A 572 46.41 40.74 74.44
N LEU A 573 46.73 39.44 74.58
CA LEU A 573 47.26 38.88 75.82
C LEU A 573 48.70 39.35 76.11
N ALA A 574 49.54 39.52 75.08
CA ALA A 574 50.87 40.09 75.21
C ALA A 574 50.82 41.57 75.60
N ASP A 575 49.93 42.36 74.99
CA ASP A 575 49.70 43.76 75.33
C ASP A 575 49.21 43.92 76.77
N LEU A 576 48.26 43.09 77.22
CA LEU A 576 47.77 43.10 78.61
C LEU A 576 48.87 42.70 79.62
N ARG A 577 49.77 41.79 79.25
CA ARG A 577 50.96 41.46 80.07
C ARG A 577 51.94 42.65 80.10
N SER A 578 52.11 43.34 78.96
CA SER A 578 52.97 44.52 78.84
C SER A 578 52.43 45.72 79.65
N THR A 579 51.13 46.00 79.63
CA THR A 579 50.53 47.05 80.48
C THR A 579 50.73 46.72 81.95
N ARG A 580 50.42 45.48 82.38
CA ARG A 580 50.60 45.05 83.78
C ARG A 580 52.05 45.09 84.24
N LEU A 581 53.01 44.79 83.37
CA LEU A 581 54.44 44.92 83.66
C LEU A 581 54.86 46.40 83.77
N ARG A 582 54.31 47.29 82.93
CA ARG A 582 54.53 48.75 83.03
C ARG A 582 53.94 49.33 84.31
N GLU A 583 52.69 49.01 84.64
CA GLU A 583 52.06 49.35 85.92
C GLU A 583 52.94 48.90 87.10
N ARG A 584 53.48 47.67 87.05
CA ARG A 584 54.35 47.15 88.10
C ARG A 584 55.71 47.86 88.17
N LEU A 585 56.27 48.31 87.04
CA LEU A 585 57.48 49.13 87.00
C LEU A 585 57.20 50.54 87.54
N GLU A 586 56.07 51.14 87.22
CA GLU A 586 55.64 52.44 87.75
C GLU A 586 55.39 52.38 89.27
N GLU A 587 54.77 51.32 89.78
CA GLU A 587 54.67 51.05 91.22
C GLU A 587 56.05 50.97 91.89
N LEU A 588 57.00 50.23 91.29
CA LEU A 588 58.36 50.09 91.82
C LEU A 588 59.15 51.41 91.73
N MET A 589 58.96 52.20 90.68
CA MET A 589 59.52 53.55 90.59
C MET A 589 58.96 54.49 91.65
N GLN A 590 57.64 54.48 91.88
CA GLN A 590 57.05 55.25 92.99
C GLN A 590 57.53 54.77 94.35
N GLN A 591 57.79 53.47 94.53
CA GLN A 591 58.41 52.95 95.77
C GLN A 591 59.84 53.43 95.92
N LEU A 592 60.62 53.47 94.83
CA LEU A 592 61.98 54.01 94.81
C LEU A 592 61.97 55.50 95.17
N GLU A 593 61.17 56.32 94.49
CA GLU A 593 61.03 57.76 94.74
C GLU A 593 60.54 58.05 96.18
N LYS A 594 59.58 57.27 96.70
CA LYS A 594 59.16 57.36 98.12
C LYS A 594 60.28 56.94 99.08
N SER A 595 61.09 55.94 98.72
CA SER A 595 62.23 55.51 99.55
C SER A 595 63.36 56.55 99.54
N GLU A 596 63.60 57.22 98.41
CA GLU A 596 64.58 58.30 98.26
C GLU A 596 64.17 59.51 99.11
N ASN A 597 62.93 59.96 98.97
CA ASN A 597 62.33 61.02 99.80
C ASN A 597 62.25 60.65 101.31
N THR A 598 62.24 59.36 101.66
CA THR A 598 62.30 58.91 103.07
C THR A 598 63.75 58.84 103.57
N ASN A 599 64.70 58.46 102.72
CA ASN A 599 66.12 58.33 103.04
C ASN A 599 66.81 59.68 103.30
N ASP A 600 66.29 60.78 102.76
CA ASP A 600 66.71 62.15 103.13
C ASP A 600 66.56 62.47 104.63
N SER A 601 65.76 61.69 105.37
CA SER A 601 65.59 61.83 106.82
C SER A 601 66.43 60.88 107.68
N ARG A 602 67.22 59.97 107.08
CA ARG A 602 67.97 58.95 107.83
C ARG A 602 69.32 58.58 107.20
N ASN A 603 70.20 59.57 107.18
CA ASN A 603 71.61 59.42 106.83
C ASN A 603 72.35 58.49 107.83
N GLN A 604 73.44 57.84 107.37
CA GLN A 604 74.20 56.73 108.02
C GLN A 604 73.43 55.38 108.01
N ASN A 605 73.86 54.32 107.31
CA ASN A 605 75.21 53.74 107.36
C ASN A 605 75.42 52.63 106.28
N SER A 606 76.68 52.29 105.99
CA SER A 606 77.17 51.06 105.33
C SER A 606 76.92 50.83 103.82
N HIS A 607 77.98 51.01 103.04
CA HIS A 607 78.11 50.49 101.67
C HIS A 607 77.99 48.97 101.59
N ARG A 608 77.31 48.43 100.55
CA ARG A 608 77.75 47.21 99.85
C ARG A 608 77.44 47.32 98.35
N TYR A 609 78.48 47.19 97.53
CA TYR A 609 78.32 46.89 96.10
C TYR A 609 77.67 45.52 95.95
N VAL A 610 76.62 45.41 95.12
CA VAL A 610 76.12 44.12 94.62
C VAL A 610 76.07 44.19 93.10
N CYS A 611 76.95 43.42 92.47
CA CYS A 611 76.99 43.21 91.03
C CYS A 611 75.69 42.54 90.54
N TRP A 612 75.07 43.09 89.49
CA TRP A 612 73.88 42.49 88.89
C TRP A 612 74.27 41.43 87.84
N PRO A 613 73.85 40.15 87.95
CA PRO A 613 74.28 39.10 87.02
C PRO A 613 73.52 39.15 85.69
N TRP A 614 74.25 39.26 84.58
CA TRP A 614 73.72 39.15 83.21
C TRP A 614 73.49 37.68 82.80
N GLN A 615 72.60 36.96 83.50
CA GLN A 615 72.38 35.52 83.27
C GLN A 615 70.93 35.13 82.90
N TRP A 616 70.06 36.11 82.60
CA TRP A 616 68.65 35.86 82.21
C TRP A 616 68.31 36.28 80.77
N LEU A 617 69.30 36.63 79.95
CA LEU A 617 69.15 36.62 78.49
C LEU A 617 69.45 35.22 77.97
N GLY A 618 68.40 34.41 77.80
CA GLY A 618 68.47 33.07 77.22
C GLY A 618 68.76 33.05 75.71
N LEU A 619 69.83 33.72 75.28
CA LEU A 619 70.33 33.70 73.91
C LEU A 619 71.48 32.70 73.77
N ASN A 620 71.13 31.43 73.56
CA ASN A 620 72.11 30.42 73.15
C ASN A 620 72.49 30.63 71.68
N PHE A 621 73.70 31.12 71.43
CA PHE A 621 74.28 31.31 70.09
C PHE A 621 75.65 30.61 69.97
N LEU A 622 75.67 29.37 69.46
CA LEU A 622 76.78 28.69 68.75
C LEU A 622 76.13 27.53 67.96
N ARG A 623 76.05 27.45 66.63
CA ARG A 623 76.99 27.62 65.50
C ARG A 623 77.77 26.33 65.12
N TYR A 624 77.18 25.53 64.20
CA TYR A 624 77.80 24.52 63.29
C TYR A 624 78.56 23.34 63.97
N ASN A 625 78.65 22.10 63.44
CA ASN A 625 78.64 21.67 62.03
C ASN A 625 78.35 20.15 61.82
N THR A 626 78.04 19.77 60.57
CA THR A 626 78.23 18.45 59.89
C THR A 626 77.57 17.13 60.37
N ASP A 627 76.67 16.63 59.50
CA ASP A 627 76.63 15.29 58.87
C ASP A 627 75.93 14.05 59.49
N THR A 628 75.46 13.22 58.53
CA THR A 628 74.92 11.84 58.59
C THR A 628 73.47 11.58 59.05
N GLN A 629 72.58 11.52 58.06
CA GLN A 629 71.89 10.28 57.64
C GLN A 629 71.04 9.49 58.68
N GLY A 630 69.71 9.54 58.54
CA GLY A 630 68.79 8.56 59.15
C GLY A 630 67.34 9.06 59.32
N SER A 631 66.37 8.35 58.72
CA SER A 631 64.94 8.36 59.08
C SER A 631 64.66 7.23 60.11
N PRO A 632 63.41 6.92 60.55
CA PRO A 632 62.10 7.57 60.36
C PRO A 632 61.31 7.75 61.70
N ASN A 633 59.98 7.91 61.60
CA ASN A 633 58.95 7.93 62.67
C ASN A 633 58.95 9.16 63.61
N GLU A 634 57.82 9.68 64.10
CA GLU A 634 56.42 9.20 64.10
C GLU A 634 55.43 10.39 64.25
N MET A 635 54.37 10.44 63.44
CA MET A 635 52.99 10.85 63.79
C MET A 635 52.15 11.04 62.52
N GLU A 636 51.60 9.94 62.04
CA GLU A 636 50.36 9.98 61.26
C GLU A 636 49.19 10.16 62.23
N LEU A 637 48.24 11.04 61.92
CA LEU A 637 46.91 11.03 62.54
C LEU A 637 45.89 10.85 61.42
N SER A 638 45.49 9.59 61.25
CA SER A 638 44.51 9.16 60.27
C SER A 638 43.09 9.57 60.66
N GLU A 639 42.28 9.80 59.64
CA GLU A 639 40.83 9.93 59.70
C GLU A 639 40.14 8.68 60.27
N PRO A 640 38.88 8.80 60.69
CA PRO A 640 37.93 7.70 60.59
C PRO A 640 36.78 8.03 59.62
N LEU A 641 36.72 7.28 58.52
CA LEU A 641 35.53 7.13 57.68
C LEU A 641 34.58 6.08 58.30
N ILE A 642 33.36 6.50 58.65
CA ILE A 642 32.09 5.78 58.40
C ILE A 642 31.05 6.84 58.01
#